data_AF-A0ABD3VQW8-F1
#
_entry.id   AF-A0ABD3VQW8-F1
#
_cell.length_a   1.000
_cell.length_b   1.000
_cell.length_c   1.000
_cell.angle_alpha   90.00
_cell.angle_beta   90.00
_cell.angle_gamma   90.00
#
_symmetry.space_group_name_H-M   'P 1'
#
loop_
_entity.id
_entity.type
_entity.pdbx_description
1 polymer ?
#
loop_
_entity_poly.entity_id
_entity_poly.type
_entity_poly.pdbx_seq_one_letter_code
_entity_poly.pdbx_strand_id
1 'polypeptide(L)'
;MAFALPRTDDIDVTLLSSIVHNCIQEDKLSKLKATLKKFTHDQRKRIVQEKINGNAPLFTACHQGKVHFVNFLLDECSADVEQHGIYEVEEDRSRHEVTPLWCASVGNKMEVVKTLIHHGANVNSPSDTDSTPVRSACFMTNIAVIKYLVDHGADIHKPNVNGGTCLINSVQSPHLCDFLIMKGADVNARDNSGNLALHYAIREGRLETVKLLLRHGANHTTKNCFGDDALQTAALRGYVEIVNVILQETKQSYVNAIHAYELLGTNYVDEKNDISEALKVWKKAMSMRFQNLQNPVSKVLPTETHYAYNHAREPTTVEEMNNLIDPESIHMQALLIRERILGPHHKDTTFGLMYRGAVYADSHRYQRCVDLWKYAFILRHEKGKPLNPECLFTIQALVKLFWEIQVEAESGATDEKVCFKDAVEVFDILVQQIHAGKVLISSLPLPANAIDDFQLLLQLSLHLIHLISRLNIIETENIQFFRLVHKVVSLDPRGQHAESLLHLAVDPKISLTSDEFFSPFPSLSVIEILLKCGAEVNSLDDKNSTPLHNAVKFLTYSELQEEGILKCLLDNGAHVDMFNCEGQSALALLKNQGLPICPLNYVTLRCLSAAAVVKARIPFEEDIPIALIPFVKMHGM
;
A
#
# COMPACT_ATOMS: atom_id res chain seq x y z
N MET A 1 22.67 46.87 52.40
CA MET A 1 21.78 46.07 51.53
C MET A 1 22.61 45.58 50.36
N ALA A 2 22.92 44.29 50.36
CA ALA A 2 23.63 43.62 49.29
C ALA A 2 22.74 43.55 48.04
N PHE A 3 23.23 44.03 46.90
CA PHE A 3 22.62 43.74 45.61
C PHE A 3 22.94 42.29 45.26
N ALA A 4 21.93 41.44 45.33
CA ALA A 4 22.02 40.06 44.90
C ALA A 4 22.26 40.01 43.38
N LEU A 5 23.29 39.27 42.97
CA LEU A 5 23.47 38.82 41.60
C LEU A 5 22.22 38.03 41.16
N PRO A 6 21.70 38.21 39.94
CA PRO A 6 20.59 37.42 39.44
C PRO A 6 20.99 35.94 39.40
N ARG A 7 20.05 35.07 39.81
CA ARG A 7 20.23 33.62 39.84
C ARG A 7 20.60 33.09 38.45
N THR A 8 21.47 32.08 38.47
CA THR A 8 22.24 31.50 37.37
C THR A 8 21.46 30.69 36.31
N ASP A 9 20.14 30.87 36.14
CA ASP A 9 19.30 29.95 35.32
C ASP A 9 18.37 30.57 34.26
N ASP A 10 18.21 31.90 34.18
CA ASP A 10 17.34 32.56 33.15
C ASP A 10 18.11 32.91 31.87
N ILE A 11 18.58 31.89 31.15
CA ILE A 11 19.12 32.08 29.80
C ILE A 11 18.11 31.58 28.79
N ASP A 12 17.73 32.42 27.83
CA ASP A 12 16.94 32.00 26.67
C ASP A 12 17.83 31.16 25.73
N VAL A 13 17.88 29.86 26.03
CA VAL A 13 18.69 28.86 25.33
C VAL A 13 18.27 28.75 23.87
N THR A 14 16.97 28.84 23.58
CA THR A 14 16.40 28.72 22.24
C THR A 14 16.78 29.91 21.35
N LEU A 15 16.71 31.14 21.87
CA LEU A 15 17.17 32.33 21.14
C LEU A 15 18.68 32.26 20.87
N LEU A 16 19.48 31.89 21.87
CA LEU A 16 20.93 31.78 21.71
C LEU A 16 21.32 30.66 20.74
N SER A 17 20.66 29.50 20.81
CA SER A 17 20.87 28.41 19.85
C SER A 17 20.52 28.87 18.44
N SER A 18 19.41 29.59 18.25
CA SER A 18 19.04 30.20 16.96
C SER A 18 20.12 31.15 16.43
N ILE A 19 20.74 31.96 17.28
CA ILE A 19 21.88 32.82 16.91
C ILE A 19 23.09 31.98 16.49
N VAL A 20 23.37 30.88 17.19
CA VAL A 20 24.46 29.94 16.85
C VAL A 20 24.20 29.32 15.47
N HIS A 21 22.98 28.82 15.20
CA HIS A 21 22.58 28.31 13.87
C HIS A 21 22.78 29.35 12.77
N ASN A 22 22.34 30.60 12.99
CA ASN A 22 22.55 31.69 12.03
C ASN A 22 24.05 31.97 11.80
N CYS A 23 24.88 31.91 12.84
CA CYS A 23 26.32 32.09 12.66
C CYS A 23 26.97 30.96 11.86
N ILE A 24 26.48 29.72 11.98
CA ILE A 24 26.93 28.58 11.17
C ILE A 24 26.53 28.79 9.70
N GLN A 25 25.26 29.14 9.45
CA GLN A 25 24.72 29.40 8.12
C GLN A 25 25.45 30.56 7.41
N GLU A 26 25.72 31.65 8.14
CA GLU A 26 26.43 32.83 7.62
C GLU A 26 27.96 32.69 7.63
N ASP A 27 28.50 31.56 8.07
CA ASP A 27 29.95 31.28 8.18
C ASP A 27 30.74 32.28 9.07
N LYS A 28 30.10 32.79 10.15
CA LYS A 28 30.66 33.80 11.06
C LYS A 28 31.22 33.20 12.35
N LEU A 29 32.33 32.47 12.25
CA LEU A 29 32.95 31.79 13.41
C LEU A 29 33.40 32.76 14.52
N SER A 30 33.95 33.91 14.16
CA SER A 30 34.41 34.92 15.13
C SER A 30 33.26 35.46 15.99
N LYS A 31 32.10 35.72 15.36
CA LYS A 31 30.87 36.15 16.02
C LYS A 31 30.36 35.06 16.96
N LEU A 32 30.32 33.81 16.50
CA LEU A 32 29.92 32.68 17.34
C LEU A 32 30.81 32.52 18.58
N LYS A 33 32.13 32.58 18.41
CA LYS A 33 33.09 32.53 19.52
C LYS A 33 32.87 33.68 20.50
N ALA A 34 32.69 34.90 20.01
CA ALA A 34 32.46 36.08 20.85
C ALA A 34 31.13 36.00 21.63
N THR A 35 30.10 35.37 21.04
CA THR A 35 28.80 35.16 21.71
C THR A 35 28.92 34.09 22.79
N LEU A 36 29.42 32.90 22.46
CA LEU A 36 29.44 31.76 23.38
C LEU A 36 30.47 31.92 24.50
N LYS A 37 31.59 32.62 24.27
CA LYS A 37 32.62 32.82 25.30
C LYS A 37 32.16 33.64 26.52
N LYS A 38 31.04 34.37 26.41
CA LYS A 38 30.43 35.13 27.52
C LYS A 38 29.76 34.25 28.57
N PHE A 39 29.47 32.99 28.23
CA PHE A 39 28.74 32.05 29.07
C PHE A 39 29.68 31.03 29.71
N THR A 40 29.25 30.47 30.85
CA THR A 40 29.96 29.38 31.53
C THR A 40 29.94 28.11 30.69
N HIS A 41 30.80 27.15 31.01
CA HIS A 41 30.89 25.89 30.29
C HIS A 41 29.54 25.14 30.26
N ASP A 42 28.84 25.05 31.40
CA ASP A 42 27.53 24.37 31.49
C ASP A 42 26.44 25.09 30.70
N GLN A 43 26.49 26.43 30.66
CA GLN A 43 25.57 27.22 29.87
C GLN A 43 25.83 27.05 28.37
N ARG A 44 27.09 27.03 27.92
CA ARG A 44 27.44 26.73 26.52
C ARG A 44 26.92 25.35 26.12
N LYS A 45 27.13 24.34 26.98
CA LYS A 45 26.63 22.98 26.75
C LYS A 45 25.12 22.95 26.56
N ARG A 46 24.36 23.61 27.44
CA ARG A 46 22.89 23.74 27.30
C ARG A 46 22.50 24.41 25.97
N ILE A 47 23.18 25.49 25.58
CA ILE A 47 22.92 26.21 24.31
C ILE A 47 23.18 25.32 23.09
N VAL A 48 24.29 24.57 23.07
CA VAL A 48 24.65 23.74 21.90
C VAL A 48 23.92 22.39 21.85
N GLN A 49 23.22 22.01 22.93
CA GLN A 49 22.34 20.84 22.96
C GLN A 49 20.90 21.16 22.55
N GLU A 50 20.51 22.44 22.56
CA GLU A 50 19.15 22.85 22.17
C GLU A 50 18.94 22.67 20.67
N LYS A 51 17.90 21.90 20.30
CA LYS A 51 17.57 21.60 18.90
C LYS A 51 16.66 22.68 18.31
N ILE A 52 17.08 23.30 17.21
CA ILE A 52 16.23 24.19 16.40
C ILE A 52 15.78 23.42 15.16
N ASN A 53 14.46 23.34 14.94
CA ASN A 53 13.85 22.54 13.86
C ASN A 53 14.31 21.06 13.86
N GLY A 54 14.53 20.49 15.04
CA GLY A 54 14.99 19.11 15.22
C GLY A 54 16.50 18.90 15.12
N ASN A 55 17.30 19.95 14.92
CA ASN A 55 18.75 19.86 14.75
C ASN A 55 19.50 20.70 15.78
N ALA A 56 20.48 20.11 16.46
CA ALA A 56 21.42 20.86 17.30
C ALA A 56 22.48 21.59 16.44
N PRO A 57 23.12 22.67 16.95
CA PRO A 57 24.18 23.38 16.23
C PRO A 57 25.30 22.50 15.67
N LEU A 58 25.74 21.48 16.43
CA LEU A 58 26.75 20.54 15.97
C LEU A 58 26.30 19.80 14.71
N PHE A 59 25.06 19.32 14.70
CA PHE A 59 24.48 18.61 13.56
C PHE A 59 24.46 19.51 12.32
N THR A 60 23.99 20.75 12.45
CA THR A 60 23.97 21.71 11.33
C THR A 60 25.37 22.01 10.79
N ALA A 61 26.36 22.21 11.68
CA ALA A 61 27.75 22.41 11.27
C ALA A 61 28.31 21.19 10.52
N CYS A 62 28.00 19.98 10.98
CA CYS A 62 28.43 18.73 10.35
C CYS A 62 27.80 18.55 8.97
N HIS A 63 26.49 18.73 8.86
CA HIS A 63 25.74 18.64 7.61
C HIS A 63 26.29 19.61 6.55
N GLN A 64 26.60 20.85 6.94
CA GLN A 64 27.17 21.86 6.03
C GLN A 64 28.68 21.70 5.77
N GLY A 65 29.36 20.77 6.45
CA GLY A 65 30.81 20.57 6.28
C GLY A 65 31.68 21.64 6.94
N LYS A 66 31.18 22.38 7.93
CA LYS A 66 31.85 23.52 8.58
C LYS A 66 32.80 23.06 9.70
N VAL A 67 33.93 22.43 9.33
CA VAL A 67 34.89 21.80 10.26
C VAL A 67 35.34 22.72 11.41
N HIS A 68 35.61 24.00 11.15
CA HIS A 68 36.05 24.92 12.20
C HIS A 68 34.98 25.20 13.26
N PHE A 69 33.69 25.11 12.89
CA PHE A 69 32.59 25.18 13.83
C PHE A 69 32.45 23.88 14.61
N VAL A 70 32.59 22.74 13.93
CA VAL A 70 32.57 21.41 14.58
C VAL A 70 33.63 21.33 15.68
N ASN A 71 34.89 21.68 15.39
CA ASN A 71 35.96 21.72 16.40
C ASN A 71 35.58 22.61 17.58
N PHE A 72 35.15 23.86 17.32
CA PHE A 72 34.80 24.76 18.42
C PHE A 72 33.63 24.27 19.27
N LEU A 73 32.60 23.68 18.65
CA LEU A 73 31.44 23.16 19.38
C LEU A 73 31.81 21.94 20.24
N LEU A 74 32.70 21.07 19.76
CA LEU A 74 33.18 19.90 20.51
C LEU A 74 34.18 20.31 21.61
N ASP A 75 35.24 21.05 21.25
CA ASP A 75 36.36 21.40 22.15
C ASP A 75 35.95 22.37 23.28
N GLU A 76 35.16 23.39 22.96
CA GLU A 76 34.96 24.56 23.84
C GLU A 76 33.53 24.67 24.40
N CYS A 77 32.60 23.87 23.87
CA CYS A 77 31.19 23.90 24.25
C CYS A 77 30.65 22.54 24.72
N SER A 78 31.44 21.46 24.67
CA SER A 78 31.02 20.11 25.05
C SER A 78 29.72 19.67 24.35
N ALA A 79 29.61 19.97 23.04
CA ALA A 79 28.50 19.47 22.23
C ALA A 79 28.48 17.94 22.22
N ASP A 80 27.29 17.36 22.32
CA ASP A 80 27.12 15.91 22.32
C ASP A 80 27.29 15.35 20.90
N VAL A 81 28.37 14.58 20.71
CA VAL A 81 28.77 14.01 19.42
C VAL A 81 27.78 12.97 18.89
N GLU A 82 26.97 12.37 19.76
CA GLU A 82 25.96 11.36 19.41
C GLU A 82 24.54 11.95 19.34
N GLN A 83 24.38 13.27 19.55
CA GLN A 83 23.06 13.88 19.56
C GLN A 83 22.43 13.83 18.18
N HIS A 84 21.33 13.08 18.07
CA HIS A 84 20.67 12.88 16.80
C HIS A 84 19.99 14.16 16.31
N GLY A 85 20.05 14.37 14.99
CA GLY A 85 19.31 15.39 14.28
C GLY A 85 18.42 14.79 13.21
N ILE A 86 17.58 15.62 12.61
CA ILE A 86 16.76 15.27 11.46
C ILE A 86 17.52 15.56 10.17
N TYR A 87 17.82 14.50 9.43
CA TYR A 87 18.34 14.55 8.07
C TYR A 87 17.19 14.37 7.07
N GLU A 88 17.09 15.26 6.09
CA GLU A 88 16.13 15.17 5.00
C GLU A 88 16.86 14.74 3.73
N VAL A 89 16.39 13.67 3.09
CA VAL A 89 16.93 13.20 1.81
C VAL A 89 16.34 14.06 0.69
N GLU A 90 17.19 14.65 -0.14
CA GLU A 90 16.78 15.62 -1.17
C GLU A 90 15.83 15.01 -2.23
N GLU A 91 15.99 13.71 -2.52
CA GLU A 91 15.32 13.02 -3.63
C GLU A 91 13.85 12.70 -3.32
N ASP A 92 13.53 12.25 -2.11
CA ASP A 92 12.20 11.79 -1.72
C ASP A 92 11.59 12.54 -0.52
N ARG A 93 12.32 13.51 0.04
CA ARG A 93 11.95 14.28 1.25
C ARG A 93 11.67 13.41 2.47
N SER A 94 12.18 12.18 2.50
CA SER A 94 12.16 11.35 3.70
C SER A 94 13.00 12.00 4.79
N ARG A 95 12.51 11.91 6.03
CA ARG A 95 13.15 12.50 7.21
C ARG A 95 13.60 11.37 8.13
N HIS A 96 14.89 11.37 8.44
CA HIS A 96 15.52 10.35 9.27
C HIS A 96 16.18 10.96 10.50
N GLU A 97 15.99 10.35 11.67
CA GLU A 97 16.74 10.69 12.87
C GLU A 97 18.12 10.00 12.86
N VAL A 98 19.19 10.78 12.81
CA VAL A 98 20.56 10.29 12.57
C VAL A 98 21.62 11.06 13.36
N THR A 99 22.79 10.46 13.58
CA THR A 99 23.93 11.12 14.25
C THR A 99 24.65 12.13 13.35
N PRO A 100 25.43 13.08 13.93
CA PRO A 100 26.30 13.98 13.16
C PRO A 100 27.31 13.23 12.27
N LEU A 101 27.83 12.09 12.74
CA LEU A 101 28.76 11.27 11.95
C LEU A 101 28.05 10.65 10.74
N TRP A 102 26.83 10.16 10.93
CA TRP A 102 26.01 9.64 9.85
C TRP A 102 25.79 10.70 8.76
N CYS A 103 25.35 11.91 9.14
CA CYS A 103 25.03 12.96 8.16
C CYS A 103 26.28 13.47 7.43
N ALA A 104 27.41 13.61 8.14
CA ALA A 104 28.69 13.98 7.54
C ALA A 104 29.19 12.90 6.55
N SER A 105 28.96 11.62 6.87
CA SER A 105 29.37 10.50 6.03
C SER A 105 28.60 10.47 4.71
N VAL A 106 27.27 10.62 4.77
CA VAL A 106 26.40 10.68 3.58
C VAL A 106 26.70 11.92 2.74
N GLY A 107 26.90 13.09 3.38
CA GLY A 107 27.21 14.35 2.71
C GLY A 107 28.64 14.50 2.18
N ASN A 108 29.45 13.43 2.20
CA ASN A 108 30.86 13.39 1.78
C ASN A 108 31.76 14.42 2.48
N LYS A 109 31.52 14.70 3.76
CA LYS A 109 32.27 15.71 4.53
C LYS A 109 33.48 15.07 5.21
N MET A 110 34.46 14.63 4.43
CA MET A 110 35.64 13.87 4.90
C MET A 110 36.30 14.47 6.16
N GLU A 111 36.62 15.77 6.15
CA GLU A 111 37.30 16.40 7.29
C GLU A 111 36.42 16.48 8.55
N VAL A 112 35.10 16.59 8.38
CA VAL A 112 34.14 16.50 9.50
C VAL A 112 34.09 15.06 10.02
N VAL A 113 34.04 14.05 9.15
CA VAL A 113 34.06 12.63 9.53
C VAL A 113 35.30 12.31 10.38
N LYS A 114 36.48 12.74 9.92
CA LYS A 114 37.74 12.58 10.68
C LYS A 114 37.66 13.25 12.05
N THR A 115 37.15 14.47 12.09
CA THR A 115 36.99 15.25 13.32
C THR A 115 36.07 14.55 14.32
N LEU A 116 34.90 14.09 13.87
CA LEU A 116 33.92 13.42 14.73
C LEU A 116 34.48 12.11 15.32
N ILE A 117 35.14 11.29 14.49
CA ILE A 117 35.79 10.05 14.96
C ILE A 117 36.91 10.35 15.96
N HIS A 118 37.72 11.39 15.72
CA HIS A 118 38.74 11.82 16.67
C HIS A 118 38.17 12.20 18.04
N HIS A 119 36.96 12.78 18.06
CA HIS A 119 36.23 13.13 19.28
C HIS A 119 35.39 11.98 19.85
N GLY A 120 35.61 10.74 19.40
CA GLY A 120 34.99 9.56 19.98
C GLY A 120 33.57 9.26 19.48
N ALA A 121 33.17 9.81 18.34
CA ALA A 121 31.90 9.41 17.70
C ALA A 121 31.86 7.90 17.47
N ASN A 122 30.75 7.26 17.81
CA ASN A 122 30.53 5.84 17.57
C ASN A 122 30.29 5.61 16.07
N VAL A 123 31.28 5.01 15.41
CA VAL A 123 31.26 4.71 13.97
C VAL A 123 30.09 3.83 13.51
N ASN A 124 29.46 3.10 14.43
CA ASN A 124 28.36 2.16 14.17
C ASN A 124 27.01 2.61 14.74
N SER A 125 26.89 3.86 15.19
CA SER A 125 25.66 4.45 15.71
C SER A 125 24.60 4.55 14.60
N PRO A 126 23.49 3.80 14.67
CA PRO A 126 22.54 3.68 13.57
C PRO A 126 21.57 4.86 13.48
N SER A 127 20.90 5.00 12.34
CA SER A 127 19.68 5.82 12.19
C SER A 127 18.45 5.13 12.81
N ASP A 128 17.32 5.83 12.78
CA ASP A 128 15.96 5.29 13.06
C ASP A 128 15.53 4.05 12.25
N THR A 129 16.25 3.74 11.17
CA THR A 129 16.04 2.59 10.28
C THR A 129 17.12 1.52 10.43
N ASP A 130 17.90 1.57 11.52
CA ASP A 130 19.08 0.73 11.78
C ASP A 130 20.23 0.89 10.77
N SER A 131 20.21 1.94 9.94
CA SER A 131 21.28 2.16 8.94
C SER A 131 22.50 2.81 9.56
N THR A 132 23.65 2.14 9.50
CA THR A 132 24.94 2.67 9.97
C THR A 132 25.48 3.78 9.05
N PRO A 133 26.38 4.65 9.53
CA PRO A 133 27.03 5.68 8.71
C PRO A 133 27.70 5.10 7.46
N VAL A 134 28.41 3.97 7.61
CA VAL A 134 29.08 3.30 6.49
C VAL A 134 28.09 2.76 5.46
N ARG A 135 26.98 2.16 5.90
CA ARG A 135 25.95 1.64 5.00
C ARG A 135 25.31 2.75 4.17
N SER A 136 24.94 3.86 4.81
CA SER A 136 24.31 4.97 4.10
C SER A 136 25.30 5.68 3.16
N ALA A 137 26.57 5.80 3.57
CA ALA A 137 27.62 6.33 2.68
C ALA A 137 27.86 5.46 1.44
N CYS A 138 27.62 4.14 1.52
CA CYS A 138 27.71 3.23 0.38
C CYS A 138 26.75 3.59 -0.76
N PHE A 139 25.52 4.01 -0.44
CA PHE A 139 24.55 4.45 -1.45
C PHE A 139 25.09 5.62 -2.29
N MET A 140 25.72 6.59 -1.62
CA MET A 140 26.31 7.76 -2.26
C MET A 140 27.64 7.46 -2.98
N THR A 141 28.16 6.23 -2.90
CA THR A 141 29.41 5.77 -3.55
C THR A 141 30.70 6.51 -3.16
N ASN A 142 30.69 7.23 -2.04
CA ASN A 142 31.83 8.01 -1.56
C ASN A 142 32.95 7.12 -0.97
N ILE A 143 33.69 6.44 -1.84
CA ILE A 143 34.66 5.40 -1.46
C ILE A 143 35.73 5.87 -0.46
N ALA A 144 36.13 7.14 -0.50
CA ALA A 144 37.12 7.69 0.42
C ALA A 144 36.59 7.69 1.87
N VAL A 145 35.37 8.19 2.08
CA VAL A 145 34.70 8.18 3.40
C VAL A 145 34.48 6.75 3.85
N ILE A 146 33.99 5.88 2.97
CA ILE A 146 33.74 4.47 3.28
C ILE A 146 35.02 3.77 3.74
N LYS A 147 36.13 3.93 2.99
CA LYS A 147 37.45 3.40 3.38
C LYS A 147 37.86 3.88 4.76
N TYR A 148 37.75 5.19 5.01
CA TYR A 148 38.09 5.77 6.31
C TYR A 148 37.25 5.18 7.44
N LEU A 149 35.93 5.08 7.27
CA LEU A 149 35.02 4.49 8.25
C LEU A 149 35.40 3.01 8.54
N VAL A 150 35.62 2.22 7.49
CA VAL A 150 36.00 0.80 7.62
C VAL A 150 37.33 0.63 8.34
N ASP A 151 38.33 1.46 8.00
CA ASP A 151 39.64 1.40 8.67
C ASP A 151 39.57 1.85 10.14
N HIS A 152 38.47 2.49 10.56
CA HIS A 152 38.18 2.87 11.96
C HIS A 152 37.12 1.98 12.62
N GLY A 153 36.90 0.77 12.10
CA GLY A 153 36.06 -0.24 12.75
C GLY A 153 34.56 -0.16 12.42
N ALA A 154 34.19 0.50 11.33
CA ALA A 154 32.81 0.43 10.83
C ALA A 154 32.46 -1.01 10.43
N ASP A 155 31.32 -1.49 10.90
CA ASP A 155 30.80 -2.81 10.60
C ASP A 155 30.04 -2.80 9.27
N ILE A 156 30.63 -3.43 8.25
CA ILE A 156 30.04 -3.56 6.91
C ILE A 156 28.97 -4.66 6.82
N HIS A 157 28.86 -5.52 7.82
CA HIS A 157 27.95 -6.66 7.87
C HIS A 157 26.61 -6.30 8.51
N LYS A 158 26.56 -5.28 9.36
CA LYS A 158 25.34 -4.86 10.06
C LYS A 158 24.25 -4.43 9.06
N PRO A 159 23.12 -5.16 8.98
CA PRO A 159 22.03 -4.79 8.08
C PRO A 159 21.17 -3.67 8.69
N ASN A 160 20.39 -3.00 7.84
CA ASN A 160 19.30 -2.14 8.30
C ASN A 160 18.04 -2.96 8.64
N VAL A 161 16.95 -2.29 9.03
CA VAL A 161 15.66 -2.91 9.37
C VAL A 161 15.10 -3.84 8.28
N ASN A 162 15.45 -3.60 7.01
CA ASN A 162 15.02 -4.40 5.87
C ASN A 162 15.97 -5.57 5.52
N GLY A 163 17.02 -5.79 6.31
CA GLY A 163 18.04 -6.81 6.06
C GLY A 163 19.10 -6.39 5.03
N GLY A 164 19.07 -5.15 4.54
CA GLY A 164 20.02 -4.69 3.53
C GLY A 164 21.42 -4.48 4.12
N THR A 165 22.45 -5.04 3.47
CA THR A 165 23.87 -4.89 3.85
C THR A 165 24.59 -3.78 3.06
N CYS A 166 25.81 -3.39 3.47
CA CYS A 166 26.60 -2.41 2.71
C CYS A 166 26.82 -2.81 1.26
N LEU A 167 27.05 -4.10 0.99
CA LEU A 167 27.25 -4.60 -0.38
C LEU A 167 25.98 -4.46 -1.22
N ILE A 168 24.80 -4.77 -0.65
CA ILE A 168 23.51 -4.55 -1.32
C ILE A 168 23.32 -3.06 -1.67
N ASN A 169 23.74 -2.15 -0.80
CA ASN A 169 23.61 -0.70 -1.00
C ASN A 169 24.67 -0.08 -1.93
N SER A 170 25.55 -0.90 -2.51
CA SER A 170 26.72 -0.47 -3.29
C SER A 170 26.65 -0.85 -4.77
N VAL A 171 25.58 -1.54 -5.21
CA VAL A 171 25.50 -2.20 -6.53
C VAL A 171 25.65 -1.24 -7.72
N GLN A 172 25.43 0.05 -7.52
CA GLN A 172 25.65 1.12 -8.47
C GLN A 172 27.14 1.38 -8.77
N SER A 173 28.07 0.87 -7.95
CA SER A 173 29.51 1.03 -8.12
C SER A 173 30.27 -0.30 -8.02
N PRO A 174 30.71 -0.87 -9.15
CA PRO A 174 31.52 -2.10 -9.15
C PRO A 174 32.79 -1.96 -8.29
N HIS A 175 33.45 -0.79 -8.31
CA HIS A 175 34.67 -0.55 -7.53
C HIS A 175 34.41 -0.59 -6.02
N LEU A 176 33.25 -0.09 -5.58
CA LEU A 176 32.88 -0.15 -4.17
C LEU A 176 32.49 -1.57 -3.76
N CYS A 177 31.72 -2.28 -4.60
CA CYS A 177 31.42 -3.70 -4.37
C CYS A 177 32.70 -4.53 -4.21
N ASP A 178 33.67 -4.36 -5.12
CA ASP A 178 34.94 -5.08 -5.08
C ASP A 178 35.71 -4.78 -3.79
N PHE A 179 35.81 -3.50 -3.39
CA PHE A 179 36.40 -3.10 -2.12
C PHE A 179 35.72 -3.77 -0.91
N LEU A 180 34.39 -3.77 -0.85
CA LEU A 180 33.64 -4.37 0.25
C LEU A 180 33.83 -5.89 0.30
N ILE A 181 33.82 -6.56 -0.85
CA ILE A 181 34.08 -8.01 -0.94
C ILE A 181 35.50 -8.32 -0.47
N MET A 182 36.50 -7.53 -0.88
CA MET A 182 37.88 -7.66 -0.39
C MET A 182 38.02 -7.43 1.11
N LYS A 183 37.13 -6.61 1.71
CA LYS A 183 37.05 -6.39 3.16
C LYS A 183 36.18 -7.44 3.87
N GLY A 184 35.72 -8.48 3.16
CA GLY A 184 35.03 -9.64 3.73
C GLY A 184 33.51 -9.60 3.63
N ALA A 185 32.90 -8.65 2.92
CA ALA A 185 31.45 -8.63 2.73
C ALA A 185 30.95 -9.93 2.09
N ASP A 186 29.90 -10.53 2.67
CA ASP A 186 29.28 -11.73 2.12
C ASP A 186 28.50 -11.39 0.84
N VAL A 187 28.99 -11.91 -0.30
CA VAL A 187 28.39 -11.76 -1.63
C VAL A 187 26.97 -12.36 -1.71
N ASN A 188 26.66 -13.30 -0.82
CA ASN A 188 25.41 -14.05 -0.77
C ASN A 188 24.49 -13.64 0.39
N ALA A 189 24.82 -12.55 1.10
CA ALA A 189 23.96 -11.99 2.12
C ALA A 189 22.57 -11.68 1.55
N ARG A 190 21.53 -11.98 2.34
CA ARG A 190 20.13 -11.85 1.94
C ARG A 190 19.44 -10.77 2.77
N ASP A 191 18.65 -9.96 2.10
CA ASP A 191 17.71 -9.06 2.78
C ASP A 191 16.46 -9.82 3.26
N ASN A 192 15.53 -9.12 3.91
CA ASN A 192 14.28 -9.71 4.41
C ASN A 192 13.35 -10.21 3.27
N SER A 193 13.55 -9.73 2.04
CA SER A 193 12.86 -10.19 0.83
C SER A 193 13.62 -11.33 0.13
N GLY A 194 14.68 -11.86 0.73
CA GLY A 194 15.50 -12.91 0.17
C GLY A 194 16.35 -12.49 -1.04
N ASN A 195 16.43 -11.20 -1.37
CA ASN A 195 17.26 -10.65 -2.44
C ASN A 195 18.73 -10.61 -2.03
N LEU A 196 19.60 -10.73 -3.04
CA LEU A 196 21.06 -10.65 -2.93
C LEU A 196 21.50 -9.34 -3.58
N ALA A 197 22.75 -8.93 -3.36
CA ALA A 197 23.35 -7.84 -4.16
C ALA A 197 23.23 -8.11 -5.67
N LEU A 198 23.31 -9.38 -6.09
CA LEU A 198 23.11 -9.77 -7.49
C LEU A 198 21.71 -9.41 -8.00
N HIS A 199 20.66 -9.67 -7.22
CA HIS A 199 19.28 -9.31 -7.59
C HIS A 199 19.11 -7.80 -7.78
N TYR A 200 19.68 -6.99 -6.88
CA TYR A 200 19.63 -5.53 -6.99
C TYR A 200 20.43 -5.00 -8.19
N ALA A 201 21.65 -5.50 -8.41
CA ALA A 201 22.45 -5.15 -9.58
C ALA A 201 21.71 -5.46 -10.90
N ILE A 202 20.99 -6.58 -10.96
CA ILE A 202 20.16 -6.93 -12.11
C ILE A 202 18.98 -5.99 -12.23
N ARG A 203 18.22 -5.73 -11.15
CA ARG A 203 17.03 -4.86 -11.18
C ARG A 203 17.32 -3.42 -11.60
N GLU A 204 18.54 -2.95 -11.38
CA GLU A 204 19.05 -1.63 -11.79
C GLU A 204 19.81 -1.64 -13.13
N GLY A 205 19.93 -2.80 -13.80
CA GLY A 205 20.64 -2.90 -15.08
C GLY A 205 22.16 -2.70 -14.99
N ARG A 206 22.77 -2.94 -13.82
CA ARG A 206 24.21 -2.71 -13.58
C ARG A 206 25.06 -3.88 -14.10
N LEU A 207 25.22 -3.98 -15.42
CA LEU A 207 25.91 -5.09 -16.09
C LEU A 207 27.31 -5.40 -15.51
N GLU A 208 28.14 -4.38 -15.30
CA GLU A 208 29.50 -4.58 -14.78
C GLU A 208 29.52 -5.05 -13.33
N THR A 209 28.57 -4.59 -12.51
CA THR A 209 28.38 -5.10 -11.14
C THR A 209 27.91 -6.55 -11.16
N VAL A 210 27.01 -6.92 -12.07
CA VAL A 210 26.58 -8.32 -12.24
C VAL A 210 27.77 -9.22 -12.57
N LYS A 211 28.59 -8.84 -13.56
CA LYS A 211 29.81 -9.60 -13.92
C LYS A 211 30.74 -9.75 -12.72
N LEU A 212 30.98 -8.66 -11.98
CA LEU A 212 31.82 -8.67 -10.79
C LEU A 212 31.29 -9.63 -9.72
N LEU A 213 30.01 -9.53 -9.37
CA LEU A 213 29.38 -10.35 -8.34
C LEU A 213 29.42 -11.84 -8.71
N LEU A 214 29.16 -12.19 -9.98
CA LEU A 214 29.25 -13.56 -10.46
C LEU A 214 30.68 -14.12 -10.36
N ARG A 215 31.70 -13.33 -10.72
CA ARG A 215 33.12 -13.72 -10.57
C ARG A 215 33.50 -13.98 -9.11
N HIS A 216 32.90 -13.24 -8.18
CA HIS A 216 33.08 -13.41 -6.73
C HIS A 216 32.15 -14.49 -6.12
N GLY A 217 31.46 -15.28 -6.94
CA GLY A 217 30.69 -16.44 -6.46
C GLY A 217 29.28 -16.12 -5.95
N ALA A 218 28.66 -15.03 -6.42
CA ALA A 218 27.25 -14.77 -6.16
C ALA A 218 26.36 -15.93 -6.63
N ASN A 219 25.49 -16.42 -5.76
CA ASN A 219 24.61 -17.54 -6.03
C ASN A 219 23.42 -17.11 -6.89
N HIS A 220 23.59 -17.26 -8.20
CA HIS A 220 22.61 -16.95 -9.24
C HIS A 220 21.33 -17.81 -9.21
N THR A 221 21.28 -18.89 -8.41
CA THR A 221 20.10 -19.78 -8.28
C THR A 221 19.23 -19.47 -7.07
N THR A 222 19.68 -18.55 -6.21
CA THR A 222 18.91 -18.17 -5.02
C THR A 222 17.64 -17.47 -5.44
N LYS A 223 16.49 -17.92 -4.93
CA LYS A 223 15.19 -17.30 -5.21
C LYS A 223 14.83 -16.25 -4.19
N ASN A 224 14.41 -15.07 -4.63
CA ASN A 224 13.85 -14.03 -3.76
C ASN A 224 12.42 -14.40 -3.28
N CYS A 225 11.76 -13.50 -2.54
CA CYS A 225 10.40 -13.71 -2.04
C CYS A 225 9.33 -13.81 -3.14
N PHE A 226 9.61 -13.34 -4.36
CA PHE A 226 8.74 -13.52 -5.53
C PHE A 226 8.91 -14.91 -6.15
N GLY A 227 10.01 -15.61 -5.85
CA GLY A 227 10.35 -16.91 -6.42
C GLY A 227 11.30 -16.83 -7.61
N ASP A 228 11.80 -15.63 -7.92
CA ASP A 228 12.73 -15.38 -9.02
C ASP A 228 14.17 -15.60 -8.60
N ASP A 229 14.92 -16.31 -9.43
CA ASP A 229 16.38 -16.31 -9.41
C ASP A 229 16.97 -15.14 -10.23
N ALA A 230 18.30 -15.08 -10.33
CA ALA A 230 18.98 -14.03 -11.07
C ALA A 230 18.60 -14.01 -12.57
N LEU A 231 18.47 -15.18 -13.19
CA LEU A 231 18.17 -15.30 -14.61
C LEU A 231 16.71 -14.90 -14.90
N GLN A 232 15.77 -15.35 -14.06
CA GLN A 232 14.36 -14.94 -14.13
C GLN A 232 14.21 -13.43 -13.92
N THR A 233 14.88 -12.87 -12.91
CA THR A 233 14.89 -11.43 -12.66
C THR A 233 15.39 -10.65 -13.89
N ALA A 234 16.48 -11.10 -14.53
CA ALA A 234 17.03 -10.43 -15.70
C ALA A 234 16.09 -10.51 -16.93
N ALA A 235 15.44 -11.67 -17.12
CA ALA A 235 14.50 -11.89 -18.22
C ALA A 235 13.23 -11.05 -18.05
N LEU A 236 12.64 -11.03 -16.84
CA LEU A 236 11.46 -10.23 -16.51
C LEU A 236 11.69 -8.74 -16.70
N ARG A 237 12.91 -8.26 -16.41
CA ARG A 237 13.32 -6.85 -16.58
C ARG A 237 13.78 -6.50 -18.01
N GLY A 238 13.78 -7.46 -18.93
CA GLY A 238 14.13 -7.17 -20.32
C GLY A 238 15.63 -6.94 -20.59
N TYR A 239 16.52 -7.31 -19.67
CA TYR A 239 17.96 -7.03 -19.77
C TYR A 239 18.71 -8.15 -20.50
N VAL A 240 18.63 -8.12 -21.84
CA VAL A 240 19.23 -9.13 -22.74
C VAL A 240 20.71 -9.38 -22.47
N GLU A 241 21.50 -8.33 -22.29
CA GLU A 241 22.95 -8.46 -22.05
C GLU A 241 23.24 -9.15 -20.72
N ILE A 242 22.46 -8.85 -19.68
CA ILE A 242 22.57 -9.50 -18.37
C ILE A 242 22.15 -10.97 -18.46
N VAL A 243 21.07 -11.28 -19.17
CA VAL A 243 20.65 -12.66 -19.45
C VAL A 243 21.80 -13.43 -20.12
N ASN A 244 22.40 -12.87 -21.17
CA ASN A 244 23.50 -13.51 -21.88
C ASN A 244 24.73 -13.71 -20.99
N VAL A 245 25.10 -12.71 -20.17
CA VAL A 245 26.22 -12.84 -19.22
C VAL A 245 25.96 -13.93 -18.19
N ILE A 246 24.77 -13.99 -17.60
CA ILE A 246 24.43 -15.05 -16.64
C ILE A 246 24.53 -16.42 -17.33
N LEU A 247 23.99 -16.58 -18.54
CA LEU A 247 24.07 -17.83 -19.28
C LEU A 247 25.50 -18.25 -19.67
N GLN A 248 26.40 -17.29 -19.89
CA GLN A 248 27.80 -17.56 -20.25
C GLN A 248 28.67 -17.87 -19.04
N GLU A 249 28.53 -17.10 -17.96
CA GLU A 249 29.37 -17.18 -16.76
C GLU A 249 28.91 -18.28 -15.80
N THR A 250 27.70 -18.84 -16.01
CA THR A 250 27.13 -19.85 -15.10
C THR A 250 26.72 -21.12 -15.85
N LYS A 251 26.82 -22.29 -15.19
CA LYS A 251 26.44 -23.59 -15.76
C LYS A 251 24.93 -23.82 -15.68
N GLN A 252 24.14 -22.95 -16.32
CA GLN A 252 22.69 -23.06 -16.34
C GLN A 252 22.21 -24.31 -17.09
N SER A 253 21.06 -24.83 -16.69
CA SER A 253 20.41 -25.88 -17.46
C SER A 253 19.97 -25.34 -18.81
N TYR A 254 20.02 -26.19 -19.83
CA TYR A 254 19.59 -25.82 -21.18
C TYR A 254 18.11 -25.38 -21.20
N VAL A 255 17.27 -25.98 -20.35
CA VAL A 255 15.85 -25.64 -20.18
C VAL A 255 15.69 -24.23 -19.59
N ASN A 256 16.48 -23.85 -18.58
CA ASN A 256 16.42 -22.51 -17.98
C ASN A 256 16.81 -21.43 -18.98
N ALA A 257 17.79 -21.69 -19.85
CA ALA A 257 18.17 -20.77 -20.92
C ALA A 257 17.01 -20.53 -21.91
N ILE A 258 16.29 -21.59 -22.30
CA ILE A 258 15.10 -21.48 -23.15
C ILE A 258 14.01 -20.67 -22.44
N HIS A 259 13.70 -20.98 -21.18
CA HIS A 259 12.70 -20.26 -20.40
C HIS A 259 13.06 -18.77 -20.22
N ALA A 260 14.34 -18.44 -20.04
CA ALA A 260 14.78 -17.06 -19.94
C ALA A 260 14.54 -16.28 -21.23
N TYR A 261 14.82 -16.87 -22.40
CA TYR A 261 14.50 -16.23 -23.68
C TYR A 261 12.98 -16.13 -23.92
N GLU A 262 12.20 -17.16 -23.55
CA GLU A 262 10.74 -17.09 -23.64
C GLU A 262 10.16 -15.95 -22.78
N LEU A 263 10.59 -15.82 -21.52
CA LEU A 263 10.22 -14.71 -20.63
C LEU A 263 10.71 -13.36 -21.15
N LEU A 264 11.93 -13.30 -21.70
CA LEU A 264 12.46 -12.05 -22.27
C LEU A 264 11.57 -11.52 -23.39
N GLY A 265 11.04 -12.41 -24.25
CA GLY A 265 10.11 -11.99 -25.30
C GLY A 265 8.78 -11.46 -24.75
N THR A 266 8.32 -11.92 -23.57
CA THR A 266 7.11 -11.36 -22.95
C THR A 266 7.31 -9.91 -22.48
N ASN A 267 8.51 -9.56 -21.99
CA ASN A 267 8.87 -8.19 -21.64
C ASN A 267 8.87 -7.27 -22.89
N TYR A 268 9.41 -7.74 -24.03
CA TYR A 268 9.37 -6.99 -25.28
C TYR A 268 7.95 -6.67 -25.74
N VAL A 269 7.02 -7.61 -25.54
CA VAL A 269 5.60 -7.43 -25.90
C VAL A 269 4.91 -6.42 -25.00
N ASP A 270 5.04 -6.53 -23.68
CA ASP A 270 4.23 -5.74 -22.74
C ASP A 270 4.86 -4.42 -22.33
N GLU A 271 6.18 -4.36 -22.09
CA GLU A 271 6.83 -3.13 -21.61
C GLU A 271 7.40 -2.29 -22.75
N LYS A 272 8.03 -2.91 -23.75
CA LYS A 272 8.69 -2.19 -24.86
C LYS A 272 7.79 -1.99 -26.08
N ASN A 273 6.65 -2.67 -26.13
CA ASN A 273 5.75 -2.70 -27.28
C ASN A 273 6.48 -3.03 -28.61
N ASP A 274 7.51 -3.87 -28.55
CA ASP A 274 8.34 -4.28 -29.69
C ASP A 274 8.09 -5.75 -30.04
N ILE A 275 7.05 -5.95 -30.84
CA ILE A 275 6.61 -7.26 -31.31
C ILE A 275 7.68 -7.93 -32.18
N SER A 276 8.47 -7.15 -32.95
CA SER A 276 9.47 -7.69 -33.86
C SER A 276 10.59 -8.38 -33.09
N GLU A 277 11.13 -7.70 -32.07
CA GLU A 277 12.16 -8.28 -31.22
C GLU A 277 11.62 -9.43 -30.36
N ALA A 278 10.38 -9.33 -29.86
CA ALA A 278 9.74 -10.45 -29.16
C ALA A 278 9.71 -11.73 -30.01
N LEU A 279 9.26 -11.63 -31.26
CA LEU A 279 9.21 -12.75 -32.18
C LEU A 279 10.61 -13.31 -32.50
N LYS A 280 11.63 -12.45 -32.66
CA LYS A 280 13.02 -12.91 -32.87
C LYS A 280 13.52 -13.72 -31.68
N VAL A 281 13.31 -13.22 -30.46
CA VAL A 281 13.73 -13.90 -29.23
C VAL A 281 12.97 -15.23 -29.05
N TRP A 282 11.66 -15.25 -29.28
CA TRP A 282 10.87 -16.48 -29.21
C TRP A 282 11.25 -17.50 -30.28
N LYS A 283 11.54 -17.07 -31.52
CA LYS A 283 12.06 -17.96 -32.57
C LYS A 283 13.41 -18.55 -32.22
N LYS A 284 14.29 -17.77 -31.58
CA LYS A 284 15.56 -18.28 -31.04
C LYS A 284 15.31 -19.34 -29.96
N ALA A 285 14.43 -19.08 -28.99
CA ALA A 285 14.07 -20.04 -27.96
C ALA A 285 13.47 -21.33 -28.55
N MET A 286 12.60 -21.20 -29.56
CA MET A 286 12.03 -22.33 -30.28
C MET A 286 13.11 -23.14 -31.01
N SER A 287 14.05 -22.48 -31.68
CA SER A 287 15.18 -23.15 -32.34
C SER A 287 16.05 -23.91 -31.35
N MET A 288 16.26 -23.36 -30.14
CA MET A 288 16.97 -24.04 -29.06
C MET A 288 16.22 -25.32 -28.63
N ARG A 289 14.88 -25.30 -28.50
CA ARG A 289 14.10 -26.51 -28.15
C ARG A 289 14.37 -27.69 -29.08
N PHE A 290 14.63 -27.43 -30.37
CA PHE A 290 14.88 -28.44 -31.41
C PHE A 290 16.36 -28.61 -31.78
N GLN A 291 17.30 -28.01 -31.04
CA GLN A 291 18.73 -28.11 -31.37
C GLN A 291 19.22 -29.57 -31.32
N ASN A 292 18.71 -30.38 -30.38
CA ASN A 292 18.91 -31.83 -30.36
C ASN A 292 17.65 -32.54 -30.84
N LEU A 293 17.63 -32.90 -32.13
CA LEU A 293 16.50 -33.57 -32.78
C LEU A 293 16.16 -34.95 -32.16
N GLN A 294 17.12 -35.60 -31.49
CA GLN A 294 16.88 -36.90 -30.84
C GLN A 294 16.20 -36.76 -29.49
N ASN A 295 16.29 -35.58 -28.85
CA ASN A 295 15.68 -35.31 -27.56
C ASN A 295 15.25 -33.84 -27.46
N PRO A 296 14.19 -33.44 -28.20
CA PRO A 296 13.71 -32.07 -28.18
C PRO A 296 13.12 -31.71 -26.82
N VAL A 297 13.30 -30.45 -26.41
CA VAL A 297 12.73 -29.94 -25.16
C VAL A 297 11.29 -29.48 -25.41
N SER A 298 10.34 -30.39 -25.19
CA SER A 298 8.92 -30.12 -25.34
C SER A 298 8.38 -29.12 -24.30
N LYS A 299 7.38 -28.33 -24.69
CA LYS A 299 6.60 -27.51 -23.75
C LYS A 299 5.65 -28.39 -22.95
N VAL A 300 5.55 -28.14 -21.65
CA VAL A 300 4.52 -28.74 -20.79
C VAL A 300 3.32 -27.79 -20.81
N LEU A 301 2.26 -28.17 -21.52
CA LEU A 301 1.07 -27.33 -21.72
C LEU A 301 -0.13 -27.88 -20.93
N PRO A 302 -1.04 -27.01 -20.46
CA PRO A 302 -2.29 -27.44 -19.87
C PRO A 302 -3.15 -28.28 -20.84
N THR A 303 -3.89 -29.26 -20.33
CA THR A 303 -4.79 -30.11 -21.13
C THR A 303 -5.95 -29.30 -21.71
N GLU A 304 -6.46 -28.35 -20.93
CA GLU A 304 -7.60 -27.51 -21.28
C GLU A 304 -7.16 -26.07 -21.51
N THR A 305 -7.83 -25.41 -22.44
CA THR A 305 -7.61 -23.98 -22.75
C THR A 305 -8.50 -23.11 -21.90
N HIS A 306 -8.00 -21.96 -21.45
CA HIS A 306 -8.76 -21.04 -20.61
C HIS A 306 -9.46 -19.93 -21.43
N TYR A 307 -10.70 -19.59 -21.07
CA TYR A 307 -11.50 -18.59 -21.80
C TYR A 307 -10.86 -17.19 -21.75
N ALA A 308 -10.23 -16.82 -20.64
CA ALA A 308 -9.57 -15.52 -20.48
C ALA A 308 -8.48 -15.28 -21.55
N TYR A 309 -7.83 -16.35 -22.00
CA TYR A 309 -6.82 -16.33 -23.06
C TYR A 309 -7.39 -16.51 -24.47
N ASN A 310 -8.70 -16.32 -24.69
CA ASN A 310 -9.38 -16.62 -25.96
C ASN A 310 -9.16 -18.06 -26.42
N HIS A 311 -9.04 -19.00 -25.47
CA HIS A 311 -8.69 -20.39 -25.74
C HIS A 311 -7.37 -20.58 -26.53
N ALA A 312 -6.47 -19.59 -26.48
CA ALA A 312 -5.18 -19.66 -27.14
C ALA A 312 -4.30 -20.79 -26.58
N ARG A 313 -3.40 -21.28 -27.42
CA ARG A 313 -2.35 -22.26 -27.06
C ARG A 313 -1.00 -21.75 -27.50
N GLU A 314 0.03 -22.19 -26.80
CA GLU A 314 1.39 -21.86 -27.19
C GLU A 314 1.83 -22.62 -28.44
N PRO A 315 2.59 -21.97 -29.34
CA PRO A 315 3.20 -22.66 -30.47
C PRO A 315 4.17 -23.72 -29.93
N THR A 316 4.06 -24.92 -30.48
CA THR A 316 4.89 -26.09 -30.17
C THR A 316 5.90 -26.39 -31.27
N THR A 317 5.69 -25.85 -32.47
CA THR A 317 6.57 -26.01 -33.63
C THR A 317 7.13 -24.67 -34.12
N VAL A 318 8.22 -24.73 -34.89
CA VAL A 318 8.81 -23.55 -35.55
C VAL A 318 7.85 -22.96 -36.59
N GLU A 319 7.02 -23.80 -37.23
CA GLU A 319 6.03 -23.36 -38.21
C GLU A 319 4.89 -22.57 -37.57
N GLU A 320 4.29 -23.10 -36.49
CA GLU A 320 3.29 -22.38 -35.69
C GLU A 320 3.83 -21.03 -35.19
N MET A 321 5.09 -21.02 -34.75
CA MET A 321 5.79 -19.82 -34.30
C MET A 321 5.98 -18.78 -35.43
N ASN A 322 6.19 -19.22 -36.67
CA ASN A 322 6.33 -18.33 -37.82
C ASN A 322 4.99 -17.79 -38.31
N ASN A 323 3.90 -18.51 -38.07
CA ASN A 323 2.54 -18.10 -38.44
C ASN A 323 1.91 -17.12 -37.44
N LEU A 324 2.59 -16.83 -36.33
CA LEU A 324 2.14 -15.87 -35.32
C LEU A 324 2.36 -14.42 -35.82
N ILE A 325 1.34 -13.89 -36.50
CA ILE A 325 1.36 -12.53 -37.11
C ILE A 325 0.44 -11.57 -36.38
N ASP A 326 -0.67 -12.07 -35.84
CA ASP A 326 -1.72 -11.28 -35.22
C ASP A 326 -1.27 -10.70 -33.86
N PRO A 327 -1.33 -9.37 -33.65
CA PRO A 327 -0.92 -8.73 -32.40
C PRO A 327 -1.67 -9.24 -31.17
N GLU A 328 -2.97 -9.53 -31.29
CA GLU A 328 -3.76 -10.04 -30.16
C GLU A 328 -3.29 -11.44 -29.74
N SER A 329 -3.07 -12.31 -30.72
CA SER A 329 -2.49 -13.64 -30.50
C SER A 329 -1.12 -13.55 -29.81
N ILE A 330 -0.28 -12.60 -30.19
CA ILE A 330 1.05 -12.36 -29.59
C ILE A 330 0.93 -11.96 -28.11
N HIS A 331 -0.02 -11.08 -27.77
CA HIS A 331 -0.28 -10.74 -26.38
C HIS A 331 -0.78 -11.94 -25.56
N MET A 332 -1.61 -12.82 -26.14
CA MET A 332 -2.02 -14.05 -25.47
C MET A 332 -0.82 -15.00 -25.24
N GLN A 333 0.13 -15.07 -26.20
CA GLN A 333 1.36 -15.83 -25.99
C GLN A 333 2.17 -15.31 -24.82
N ALA A 334 2.29 -13.99 -24.66
CA ALA A 334 3.02 -13.40 -23.55
C ALA A 334 2.41 -13.77 -22.17
N LEU A 335 1.08 -13.85 -22.08
CA LEU A 335 0.40 -14.28 -20.85
C LEU A 335 0.59 -15.78 -20.58
N LEU A 336 0.38 -16.64 -21.59
CA LEU A 336 0.56 -18.09 -21.48
C LEU A 336 1.99 -18.46 -21.07
N ILE A 337 3.00 -17.81 -21.68
CA ILE A 337 4.41 -18.06 -21.37
C ILE A 337 4.72 -17.69 -19.92
N ARG A 338 4.21 -16.56 -19.41
CA ARG A 338 4.40 -16.16 -18.01
C ARG A 338 3.80 -17.19 -17.07
N GLU A 339 2.56 -17.59 -17.29
CA GLU A 339 1.89 -18.56 -16.43
C GLU A 339 2.60 -19.92 -16.45
N ARG A 340 3.02 -20.41 -17.63
CA ARG A 340 3.73 -21.69 -17.73
C ARG A 340 5.07 -21.69 -17.00
N ILE A 341 5.86 -20.61 -17.13
CA ILE A 341 7.24 -20.58 -16.62
C ILE A 341 7.28 -20.17 -15.15
N LEU A 342 6.52 -19.15 -14.77
CA LEU A 342 6.53 -18.60 -13.41
C LEU A 342 5.51 -19.29 -12.49
N GLY A 343 4.44 -19.83 -13.08
CA GLY A 343 3.30 -20.42 -12.39
C GLY A 343 2.14 -19.42 -12.21
N PRO A 344 0.93 -19.94 -11.92
CA PRO A 344 -0.29 -19.14 -11.78
C PRO A 344 -0.24 -18.14 -10.61
N HIS A 345 0.45 -18.50 -9.53
CA HIS A 345 0.50 -17.68 -8.32
C HIS A 345 1.71 -16.73 -8.26
N HIS A 346 2.47 -16.61 -9.35
CA HIS A 346 3.55 -15.64 -9.42
C HIS A 346 3.01 -14.22 -9.59
N LYS A 347 3.66 -13.24 -8.95
CA LYS A 347 3.19 -11.85 -8.98
C LYS A 347 3.13 -11.31 -10.41
N ASP A 348 4.17 -11.52 -11.22
CA ASP A 348 4.20 -11.10 -12.63
C ASP A 348 3.16 -11.78 -13.52
N THR A 349 2.71 -12.99 -13.19
CA THR A 349 1.63 -13.66 -13.94
C THR A 349 0.32 -12.89 -13.75
N THR A 350 -0.06 -12.64 -12.50
CA THR A 350 -1.30 -11.90 -12.21
C THR A 350 -1.19 -10.43 -12.59
N PHE A 351 0.00 -9.82 -12.46
CA PHE A 351 0.26 -8.46 -12.94
C PHE A 351 0.10 -8.37 -14.46
N GLY A 352 0.63 -9.33 -15.22
CA GLY A 352 0.47 -9.37 -16.68
C GLY A 352 -1.00 -9.43 -17.10
N LEU A 353 -1.82 -10.24 -16.41
CA LEU A 353 -3.27 -10.28 -16.62
C LEU A 353 -3.92 -8.93 -16.34
N MET A 354 -3.59 -8.31 -15.20
CA MET A 354 -4.14 -7.02 -14.81
C MET A 354 -3.75 -5.90 -15.80
N TYR A 355 -2.47 -5.82 -16.15
CA TYR A 355 -1.95 -4.83 -17.09
C TYR A 355 -2.57 -4.97 -18.48
N ARG A 356 -2.63 -6.19 -19.03
CA ARG A 356 -3.24 -6.42 -20.34
C ARG A 356 -4.73 -6.12 -20.32
N GLY A 357 -5.43 -6.42 -19.23
CA GLY A 357 -6.82 -6.03 -19.04
C GLY A 357 -7.00 -4.50 -19.10
N ALA A 358 -6.17 -3.74 -18.39
CA ALA A 358 -6.20 -2.27 -18.45
C ALA A 358 -6.02 -1.73 -19.88
N VAL A 359 -5.05 -2.27 -20.63
CA VAL A 359 -4.85 -1.90 -22.05
C VAL A 359 -6.10 -2.19 -22.92
N TYR A 360 -6.86 -3.24 -22.60
CA TYR A 360 -8.12 -3.51 -23.28
C TYR A 360 -9.22 -2.51 -22.88
N ALA A 361 -9.30 -2.13 -21.60
CA ALA A 361 -10.23 -1.11 -21.13
C ALA A 361 -9.96 0.25 -21.78
N ASP A 362 -8.70 0.70 -21.87
CA ASP A 362 -8.32 1.94 -22.58
C ASP A 362 -8.75 1.92 -24.06
N SER A 363 -8.84 0.72 -24.65
CA SER A 363 -9.31 0.50 -26.02
C SER A 363 -10.83 0.25 -26.11
N HIS A 364 -11.59 0.51 -25.04
CA HIS A 364 -13.04 0.30 -24.90
C HIS A 364 -13.49 -1.17 -25.14
N ARG A 365 -12.56 -2.14 -25.01
CA ARG A 365 -12.83 -3.58 -25.08
C ARG A 365 -13.02 -4.15 -23.68
N TYR A 366 -14.06 -3.70 -23.01
CA TYR A 366 -14.27 -3.92 -21.60
C TYR A 366 -14.46 -5.39 -21.21
N GLN A 367 -15.20 -6.17 -22.00
CA GLN A 367 -15.40 -7.59 -21.70
C GLN A 367 -14.08 -8.36 -21.65
N ARG A 368 -13.11 -8.02 -22.51
CA ARG A 368 -11.77 -8.63 -22.47
C ARG A 368 -11.01 -8.27 -21.19
N CYS A 369 -11.17 -7.05 -20.70
CA CYS A 369 -10.62 -6.63 -19.41
C CYS A 369 -11.25 -7.43 -18.26
N VAL A 370 -12.59 -7.52 -18.23
CA VAL A 370 -13.35 -8.29 -17.24
C VAL A 370 -12.89 -9.75 -17.19
N ASP A 371 -12.77 -10.42 -18.35
CA ASP A 371 -12.35 -11.83 -18.42
C ASP A 371 -10.96 -12.05 -17.82
N LEU A 372 -9.99 -11.18 -18.14
CA LEU A 372 -8.62 -11.27 -17.63
C LEU A 372 -8.52 -10.96 -16.14
N TRP A 373 -9.22 -9.92 -15.67
CA TRP A 373 -9.20 -9.52 -14.26
C TRP A 373 -9.94 -10.53 -13.38
N LYS A 374 -11.05 -11.10 -13.85
CA LYS A 374 -11.70 -12.24 -13.17
C LYS A 374 -10.77 -13.44 -13.06
N TYR A 375 -10.03 -13.76 -14.13
CA TYR A 375 -9.07 -14.85 -14.05
C TYR A 375 -7.91 -14.54 -13.09
N ALA A 376 -7.39 -13.31 -13.11
CA ALA A 376 -6.37 -12.88 -12.16
C ALA A 376 -6.87 -12.98 -10.70
N PHE A 377 -8.14 -12.66 -10.46
CA PHE A 377 -8.76 -12.86 -9.15
C PHE A 377 -8.76 -14.34 -8.75
N ILE A 378 -9.20 -15.24 -9.63
CA ILE A 378 -9.24 -16.69 -9.36
C ILE A 378 -7.85 -17.19 -8.96
N LEU A 379 -6.82 -16.84 -9.73
CA LEU A 379 -5.44 -17.26 -9.44
C LEU A 379 -4.91 -16.75 -8.08
N ARG A 380 -5.30 -15.54 -7.67
CA ARG A 380 -4.95 -14.96 -6.36
C ARG A 380 -5.73 -15.59 -5.22
N HIS A 381 -6.99 -15.93 -5.48
CA HIS A 381 -7.90 -16.49 -4.48
C HIS A 381 -7.55 -17.93 -4.09
N GLU A 382 -7.14 -18.77 -5.05
CA GLU A 382 -6.82 -20.20 -4.81
C GLU A 382 -5.76 -20.44 -3.71
N LYS A 383 -4.84 -19.50 -3.51
CA LYS A 383 -3.75 -19.59 -2.52
C LYS A 383 -3.92 -18.62 -1.35
N GLY A 384 -4.91 -17.73 -1.41
CA GLY A 384 -5.06 -16.58 -0.52
C GLY A 384 -5.80 -16.91 0.78
N LYS A 385 -5.38 -16.28 1.88
CA LYS A 385 -6.21 -16.17 3.09
C LYS A 385 -7.36 -15.18 2.84
N PRO A 386 -8.45 -15.24 3.63
CA PRO A 386 -9.47 -14.19 3.62
C PRO A 386 -8.82 -12.81 3.79
N LEU A 387 -9.36 -11.79 3.12
CA LEU A 387 -8.84 -10.41 3.12
C LEU A 387 -7.42 -10.26 2.54
N ASN A 388 -7.07 -11.04 1.52
CA ASN A 388 -5.81 -10.82 0.80
C ASN A 388 -5.84 -9.45 0.07
N PRO A 389 -4.90 -8.53 0.33
CA PRO A 389 -4.86 -7.22 -0.32
C PRO A 389 -4.83 -7.26 -1.85
N GLU A 390 -4.16 -8.25 -2.46
CA GLU A 390 -4.12 -8.40 -3.91
C GLU A 390 -5.48 -8.82 -4.50
N CYS A 391 -6.25 -9.62 -3.76
CA CYS A 391 -7.61 -9.98 -4.13
C CYS A 391 -8.55 -8.78 -4.02
N LEU A 392 -8.44 -8.01 -2.93
CA LEU A 392 -9.22 -6.80 -2.70
C LEU A 392 -8.96 -5.76 -3.78
N PHE A 393 -7.70 -5.57 -4.15
CA PHE A 393 -7.32 -4.71 -5.27
C PHE A 393 -7.99 -5.14 -6.57
N THR A 394 -7.99 -6.44 -6.90
CA THR A 394 -8.66 -6.93 -8.13
C THR A 394 -10.17 -6.70 -8.08
N ILE A 395 -10.82 -6.97 -6.95
CA ILE A 395 -12.27 -6.76 -6.81
C ILE A 395 -12.58 -5.27 -6.94
N GLN A 396 -11.83 -4.40 -6.27
CA GLN A 396 -12.02 -2.96 -6.38
C GLN A 396 -11.86 -2.48 -7.82
N ALA A 397 -10.85 -2.97 -8.54
CA ALA A 397 -10.64 -2.64 -9.94
C ALA A 397 -11.83 -3.10 -10.81
N LEU A 398 -12.32 -4.34 -10.63
CA LEU A 398 -13.50 -4.85 -11.33
C LEU A 398 -14.76 -4.02 -11.06
N VAL A 399 -15.02 -3.66 -9.79
CA VAL A 399 -16.18 -2.83 -9.42
C VAL A 399 -16.10 -1.46 -10.10
N LYS A 400 -14.92 -0.82 -10.09
CA LYS A 400 -14.71 0.47 -10.78
C LYS A 400 -14.93 0.34 -12.29
N LEU A 401 -14.36 -0.68 -12.91
CA LEU A 401 -14.52 -0.95 -14.34
C LEU A 401 -15.99 -1.15 -14.72
N PHE A 402 -16.75 -1.91 -13.94
CA PHE A 402 -18.18 -2.09 -14.22
C PHE A 402 -18.96 -0.79 -14.19
N TRP A 403 -18.62 0.11 -13.28
CA TRP A 403 -19.23 1.43 -13.26
C TRP A 403 -18.82 2.30 -14.45
N GLU A 404 -17.54 2.27 -14.83
CA GLU A 404 -17.04 2.96 -16.03
C GLU A 404 -17.81 2.52 -17.27
N ILE A 405 -17.95 1.20 -17.48
CA ILE A 405 -18.78 0.62 -18.56
C ILE A 405 -20.22 1.16 -18.50
N GLN A 406 -20.82 1.21 -17.30
CA GLN A 406 -22.20 1.66 -17.14
C GLN A 406 -22.37 3.14 -17.51
N VAL A 407 -21.45 4.00 -17.05
CA VAL A 407 -21.49 5.45 -17.33
C VAL A 407 -21.27 5.70 -18.82
N GLU A 408 -20.32 5.01 -19.44
CA GLU A 408 -20.07 5.14 -20.87
C GLU A 408 -21.20 4.59 -21.74
N ALA A 409 -21.83 3.49 -21.33
CA ALA A 409 -23.00 2.96 -22.01
C ALA A 409 -24.20 3.92 -21.92
N GLU A 410 -24.35 4.64 -20.79
CA GLU A 410 -25.38 5.66 -20.61
C GLU A 410 -25.10 6.94 -21.42
N SER A 411 -23.83 7.32 -21.58
CA SER A 411 -23.43 8.46 -22.41
C SER A 411 -23.38 8.16 -23.91
N GLY A 412 -23.42 6.87 -24.28
CA GLY A 412 -23.31 6.40 -25.66
C GLY A 412 -21.86 6.37 -26.19
N ALA A 413 -20.86 6.44 -25.31
CA ALA A 413 -19.44 6.33 -25.67
C ALA A 413 -19.04 4.90 -26.03
N THR A 414 -19.75 3.89 -25.51
CA THR A 414 -19.54 2.48 -25.82
C THR A 414 -20.87 1.74 -26.02
N ASP A 415 -20.85 0.70 -26.87
CA ASP A 415 -21.95 -0.25 -27.05
C ASP A 415 -21.86 -1.43 -26.06
N GLU A 416 -20.71 -1.61 -25.39
CA GLU A 416 -20.52 -2.66 -24.39
C GLU A 416 -21.32 -2.35 -23.12
N LYS A 417 -21.86 -3.39 -22.48
CA LYS A 417 -22.65 -3.29 -21.25
C LYS A 417 -22.15 -4.28 -20.23
N VAL A 418 -22.31 -3.93 -18.95
CA VAL A 418 -21.98 -4.85 -17.86
C VAL A 418 -22.83 -6.12 -17.97
N CYS A 419 -22.17 -7.27 -18.07
CA CYS A 419 -22.85 -8.56 -18.01
C CYS A 419 -23.34 -8.84 -16.59
N PHE A 420 -24.65 -9.12 -16.43
CA PHE A 420 -25.23 -9.48 -15.13
C PHE A 420 -24.49 -10.66 -14.48
N LYS A 421 -24.16 -11.69 -15.27
CA LYS A 421 -23.45 -12.87 -14.80
C LYS A 421 -22.10 -12.51 -14.17
N ASP A 422 -21.33 -11.63 -14.82
CA ASP A 422 -20.02 -11.20 -14.33
C ASP A 422 -20.14 -10.38 -13.04
N ALA A 423 -21.07 -9.43 -12.99
CA ALA A 423 -21.31 -8.62 -11.79
C ALA A 423 -21.76 -9.48 -10.60
N VAL A 424 -22.63 -10.46 -10.83
CA VAL A 424 -23.13 -11.36 -9.79
C VAL A 424 -22.09 -12.36 -9.32
N GLU A 425 -21.22 -12.87 -10.19
CA GLU A 425 -20.10 -13.72 -9.77
C GLU A 425 -19.14 -12.96 -8.86
N VAL A 426 -18.80 -11.71 -9.20
CA VAL A 426 -17.97 -10.84 -8.33
C VAL A 426 -18.70 -10.53 -7.02
N PHE A 427 -20.02 -10.33 -7.06
CA PHE A 427 -20.81 -10.10 -5.85
C PHE A 427 -20.85 -11.34 -4.93
N ASP A 428 -21.07 -12.54 -5.46
CA ASP A 428 -21.03 -13.76 -4.63
C ASP A 428 -19.64 -13.98 -4.01
N ILE A 429 -18.57 -13.70 -4.76
CA ILE A 429 -17.20 -13.68 -4.23
C ILE A 429 -17.08 -12.71 -3.04
N LEU A 430 -17.58 -11.49 -3.17
CA LEU A 430 -17.59 -10.52 -2.06
C LEU A 430 -18.34 -11.07 -0.85
N VAL A 431 -19.52 -11.69 -1.05
CA VAL A 431 -20.29 -12.30 0.05
C VAL A 431 -19.50 -13.41 0.75
N GLN A 432 -18.79 -14.25 -0.01
CA GLN A 432 -17.91 -15.28 0.55
C GLN A 432 -16.74 -14.67 1.35
N GLN A 433 -16.11 -13.61 0.82
CA GLN A 433 -15.04 -12.89 1.52
C GLN A 433 -15.54 -12.18 2.78
N ILE A 434 -16.75 -11.62 2.78
CA ILE A 434 -17.37 -11.01 3.95
C ILE A 434 -17.63 -12.07 5.02
N HIS A 435 -18.14 -13.25 4.64
CA HIS A 435 -18.33 -14.35 5.59
C HIS A 435 -17.01 -14.77 6.24
N ALA A 436 -15.97 -15.00 5.43
CA ALA A 436 -14.66 -15.43 5.92
C ALA A 436 -13.93 -14.32 6.72
N GLY A 437 -14.06 -13.06 6.28
CA GLY A 437 -13.51 -11.88 6.96
C GLY A 437 -14.15 -11.64 8.32
N LYS A 438 -15.46 -11.85 8.46
CA LYS A 438 -16.17 -11.74 9.75
C LYS A 438 -15.63 -12.75 10.77
N VAL A 439 -15.36 -13.98 10.34
CA VAL A 439 -14.74 -15.02 11.19
C VAL A 439 -13.32 -14.62 11.59
N LEU A 440 -12.54 -14.10 10.64
CA LEU A 440 -11.16 -13.67 10.88
C LEU A 440 -11.07 -12.51 11.89
N ILE A 441 -11.93 -11.50 11.75
CA ILE A 441 -11.94 -10.32 12.63
C ILE A 441 -12.40 -10.67 14.05
N SER A 442 -13.16 -11.76 14.18
CA SER A 442 -13.55 -12.29 15.49
C SER A 442 -12.45 -13.12 16.17
N SER A 443 -11.34 -13.40 15.47
CA SER A 443 -10.23 -14.22 15.97
C SER A 443 -8.99 -13.37 16.27
N LEU A 444 -8.35 -13.61 17.43
CA LEU A 444 -7.10 -12.95 17.81
C LEU A 444 -5.90 -13.91 17.61
N PRO A 445 -4.73 -13.43 17.14
CA PRO A 445 -4.38 -12.03 16.83
C PRO A 445 -4.86 -11.57 15.43
N LEU A 446 -5.20 -10.30 15.31
CA LEU A 446 -5.66 -9.68 14.07
C LEU A 446 -4.49 -9.33 13.13
N PRO A 447 -4.60 -9.62 11.82
CA PRO A 447 -3.67 -9.09 10.83
C PRO A 447 -3.71 -7.54 10.78
N ALA A 448 -2.59 -6.93 10.43
CA ALA A 448 -2.54 -5.49 10.16
C ALA A 448 -3.53 -5.11 9.05
N ASN A 449 -4.23 -4.00 9.20
CA ASN A 449 -5.24 -3.46 8.27
C ASN A 449 -6.49 -4.33 8.03
N ALA A 450 -6.65 -5.47 8.73
CA ALA A 450 -7.78 -6.38 8.50
C ALA A 450 -9.16 -5.70 8.66
N ILE A 451 -9.26 -4.71 9.55
CA ILE A 451 -10.50 -3.95 9.76
C ILE A 451 -10.78 -3.02 8.57
N ASP A 452 -9.77 -2.30 8.09
CA ASP A 452 -9.88 -1.39 6.94
C ASP A 452 -10.19 -2.17 5.66
N ASP A 453 -9.52 -3.31 5.47
CA ASP A 453 -9.75 -4.23 4.35
C ASP A 453 -11.18 -4.80 4.37
N PHE A 454 -11.71 -5.08 5.55
CA PHE A 454 -13.10 -5.54 5.70
C PHE A 454 -14.11 -4.42 5.45
N GLN A 455 -13.84 -3.21 5.93
CA GLN A 455 -14.65 -2.04 5.64
C GLN A 455 -14.76 -1.82 4.12
N LEU A 456 -13.64 -1.94 3.40
CA LEU A 456 -13.61 -1.84 1.94
C LEU A 456 -14.50 -2.90 1.28
N LEU A 457 -14.48 -4.16 1.74
CA LEU A 457 -15.39 -5.20 1.21
C LEU A 457 -16.86 -4.82 1.35
N LEU A 458 -17.26 -4.26 2.51
CA LEU A 458 -18.64 -3.83 2.73
C LEU A 458 -19.01 -2.71 1.76
N GLN A 459 -18.15 -1.71 1.59
CA GLN A 459 -18.34 -0.62 0.64
C GLN A 459 -18.49 -1.17 -0.79
N LEU A 460 -17.54 -1.99 -1.26
CA LEU A 460 -17.59 -2.60 -2.60
C LEU A 460 -18.87 -3.41 -2.83
N SER A 461 -19.37 -4.10 -1.79
CA SER A 461 -20.63 -4.84 -1.87
C SER A 461 -21.82 -3.92 -2.11
N LEU A 462 -21.86 -2.75 -1.46
CA LEU A 462 -22.91 -1.75 -1.66
C LEU A 462 -22.85 -1.14 -3.07
N HIS A 463 -21.64 -0.86 -3.59
CA HIS A 463 -21.48 -0.37 -4.96
C HIS A 463 -21.96 -1.38 -6.00
N LEU A 464 -21.72 -2.69 -5.80
CA LEU A 464 -22.27 -3.71 -6.69
C LEU A 464 -23.78 -3.86 -6.56
N ILE A 465 -24.35 -3.77 -5.35
CA ILE A 465 -25.81 -3.75 -5.18
C ILE A 465 -26.41 -2.57 -5.95
N HIS A 466 -25.80 -1.39 -5.83
CA HIS A 466 -26.26 -0.20 -6.55
C HIS A 466 -26.18 -0.38 -8.07
N LEU A 467 -25.04 -0.87 -8.57
CA LEU A 467 -24.83 -1.12 -9.99
C LEU A 467 -25.84 -2.15 -10.53
N ILE A 468 -25.93 -3.32 -9.91
CA ILE A 468 -26.81 -4.41 -10.35
C ILE A 468 -28.28 -3.97 -10.34
N SER A 469 -28.68 -3.10 -9.39
CA SER A 469 -30.03 -2.53 -9.35
C SER A 469 -30.38 -1.67 -10.57
N ARG A 470 -29.38 -1.18 -11.31
CA ARG A 470 -29.55 -0.37 -12.52
C ARG A 470 -29.48 -1.18 -13.81
N LEU A 471 -29.05 -2.43 -13.74
CA LEU A 471 -28.98 -3.31 -14.91
C LEU A 471 -30.38 -3.74 -15.35
N ASN A 472 -30.58 -3.90 -16.66
CA ASN A 472 -31.82 -4.45 -17.20
C ASN A 472 -31.80 -5.98 -17.09
N ILE A 473 -32.33 -6.50 -15.98
CA ILE A 473 -32.28 -7.92 -15.62
C ILE A 473 -33.63 -8.61 -15.75
N ILE A 474 -33.62 -9.91 -16.09
CA ILE A 474 -34.84 -10.73 -16.15
C ILE A 474 -35.27 -11.21 -14.76
N GLU A 475 -36.50 -11.73 -14.62
CA GLU A 475 -37.05 -12.14 -13.33
C GLU A 475 -36.19 -13.19 -12.59
N THR A 476 -35.62 -14.16 -13.31
CA THR A 476 -34.76 -15.20 -12.71
C THR A 476 -33.45 -14.63 -12.17
N GLU A 477 -32.85 -13.69 -12.89
CA GLU A 477 -31.66 -12.94 -12.49
C GLU A 477 -31.96 -12.08 -11.24
N ASN A 478 -33.12 -11.43 -11.24
CA ASN A 478 -33.58 -10.64 -10.10
C ASN A 478 -33.70 -11.50 -8.82
N ILE A 479 -34.28 -12.69 -8.92
CA ILE A 479 -34.35 -13.65 -7.80
C ILE A 479 -32.94 -14.02 -7.30
N GLN A 480 -32.00 -14.29 -8.21
CA GLN A 480 -30.62 -14.61 -7.85
C GLN A 480 -29.94 -13.44 -7.12
N PHE A 481 -30.10 -12.22 -7.62
CA PHE A 481 -29.56 -11.01 -7.02
C PHE A 481 -30.10 -10.81 -5.59
N PHE A 482 -31.42 -10.82 -5.40
CA PHE A 482 -32.04 -10.65 -4.08
C PHE A 482 -31.64 -11.77 -3.10
N ARG A 483 -31.42 -13.01 -3.55
CA ARG A 483 -30.91 -14.09 -2.69
C ARG A 483 -29.50 -13.78 -2.17
N LEU A 484 -28.62 -13.24 -3.00
CA LEU A 484 -27.27 -12.87 -2.58
C LEU A 484 -27.29 -11.67 -1.63
N VAL A 485 -28.14 -10.67 -1.90
CA VAL A 485 -28.31 -9.54 -0.98
C VAL A 485 -28.86 -10.02 0.37
N HIS A 486 -29.88 -10.88 0.38
CA HIS A 486 -30.37 -11.49 1.61
C HIS A 486 -29.27 -12.27 2.34
N LYS A 487 -28.42 -13.02 1.62
CA LYS A 487 -27.29 -13.75 2.21
C LYS A 487 -26.34 -12.78 2.93
N VAL A 488 -25.90 -11.69 2.29
CA VAL A 488 -24.99 -10.73 2.95
C VAL A 488 -25.66 -9.98 4.10
N VAL A 489 -26.94 -9.63 3.99
CA VAL A 489 -27.71 -9.00 5.08
C VAL A 489 -27.84 -9.94 6.27
N SER A 490 -28.14 -11.23 6.04
CA SER A 490 -28.28 -12.24 7.09
C SER A 490 -26.97 -12.55 7.81
N LEU A 491 -25.82 -12.27 7.18
CA LEU A 491 -24.53 -12.36 7.84
C LEU A 491 -24.35 -11.29 8.92
N ASP A 492 -25.14 -10.22 8.92
CA ASP A 492 -25.01 -9.03 9.78
C ASP A 492 -23.54 -8.58 9.91
N PRO A 493 -22.89 -8.20 8.79
CA PRO A 493 -21.53 -7.71 8.85
C PRO A 493 -21.49 -6.31 9.48
N ARG A 494 -20.44 -6.06 10.26
CA ARG A 494 -20.24 -4.83 11.01
C ARG A 494 -18.93 -4.17 10.59
N GLY A 495 -19.02 -2.90 10.21
CA GLY A 495 -17.87 -2.09 9.82
C GLY A 495 -16.94 -1.74 10.99
N GLN A 496 -15.96 -0.88 10.72
CA GLN A 496 -14.97 -0.44 11.72
C GLN A 496 -15.62 0.15 12.98
N HIS A 497 -16.70 0.91 12.82
CA HIS A 497 -17.44 1.55 13.91
C HIS A 497 -18.71 0.79 14.30
N ALA A 498 -18.71 -0.54 14.11
CA ALA A 498 -19.89 -1.40 14.26
C ALA A 498 -21.09 -1.02 13.36
N GLU A 499 -20.84 -0.24 12.31
CA GLU A 499 -21.81 0.19 11.32
C GLU A 499 -22.41 -1.00 10.59
N SER A 500 -23.73 -1.04 10.47
CA SER A 500 -24.41 -2.00 9.57
C SER A 500 -24.34 -1.54 8.11
N LEU A 501 -24.70 -2.42 7.17
CA LEU A 501 -24.80 -2.06 5.75
C LEU A 501 -25.74 -0.86 5.50
N LEU A 502 -26.79 -0.69 6.32
CA LEU A 502 -27.68 0.47 6.22
C LEU A 502 -27.02 1.77 6.68
N HIS A 503 -26.15 1.74 7.70
CA HIS A 503 -25.38 2.93 8.10
C HIS A 503 -24.46 3.37 6.97
N LEU A 504 -23.77 2.42 6.35
CA LEU A 504 -22.87 2.69 5.23
C LEU A 504 -23.64 3.19 4.01
N ALA A 505 -24.81 2.61 3.70
CA ALA A 505 -25.63 3.01 2.55
C ALA A 505 -26.20 4.44 2.64
N VAL A 506 -26.23 5.05 3.83
CA VAL A 506 -26.62 6.45 4.04
C VAL A 506 -25.43 7.41 4.19
N ASP A 507 -24.19 6.90 4.24
CA ASP A 507 -22.99 7.72 4.42
C ASP A 507 -22.47 8.21 3.05
N PRO A 508 -22.44 9.53 2.78
CA PRO A 508 -21.89 10.05 1.53
C PRO A 508 -20.40 9.73 1.31
N LYS A 509 -19.64 9.47 2.39
CA LYS A 509 -18.19 9.23 2.34
C LYS A 509 -17.82 7.93 1.64
N ILE A 510 -18.75 6.98 1.53
CA ILE A 510 -18.47 5.73 0.80
C ILE A 510 -18.60 5.92 -0.71
N SER A 511 -19.09 7.06 -1.20
CA SER A 511 -19.17 7.34 -2.63
C SER A 511 -17.80 7.16 -3.31
N LEU A 512 -17.78 6.47 -4.44
CA LEU A 512 -16.58 6.42 -5.27
C LEU A 512 -16.64 7.61 -6.22
N THR A 513 -15.82 8.62 -5.93
CA THR A 513 -15.70 9.84 -6.75
C THR A 513 -14.30 9.95 -7.33
N SER A 514 -14.24 10.14 -8.65
CA SER A 514 -13.06 10.63 -9.35
C SER A 514 -13.51 11.53 -10.50
N ASP A 515 -12.60 12.27 -11.13
CA ASP A 515 -12.94 13.27 -12.15
C ASP A 515 -13.76 12.68 -13.34
N GLU A 516 -13.72 11.36 -13.55
CA GLU A 516 -14.38 10.65 -14.66
C GLU A 516 -15.43 9.60 -14.20
N PHE A 517 -15.58 9.36 -12.88
CA PHE A 517 -16.43 8.29 -12.35
C PHE A 517 -17.21 8.72 -11.10
N PHE A 518 -18.50 8.38 -11.08
CA PHE A 518 -19.40 8.69 -9.98
C PHE A 518 -20.33 7.52 -9.63
N SER A 519 -20.10 6.90 -8.48
CA SER A 519 -21.07 6.00 -7.83
C SER A 519 -21.60 6.67 -6.55
N PRO A 520 -22.79 7.29 -6.60
CA PRO A 520 -23.30 8.10 -5.50
C PRO A 520 -23.76 7.26 -4.32
N PHE A 521 -23.34 7.71 -3.13
CA PHE A 521 -24.01 7.44 -1.87
C PHE A 521 -24.35 8.77 -1.18
N PRO A 522 -25.48 8.86 -0.45
CA PRO A 522 -26.44 7.80 -0.15
C PRO A 522 -27.20 7.32 -1.40
N SER A 523 -27.74 6.09 -1.36
CA SER A 523 -28.49 5.52 -2.47
C SER A 523 -29.83 4.93 -2.03
N LEU A 524 -30.94 5.59 -2.40
CA LEU A 524 -32.29 5.13 -2.06
C LEU A 524 -32.53 3.70 -2.57
N SER A 525 -32.09 3.37 -3.79
CA SER A 525 -32.31 2.03 -4.36
C SER A 525 -31.63 0.95 -3.52
N VAL A 526 -30.39 1.20 -3.08
CA VAL A 526 -29.65 0.28 -2.20
C VAL A 526 -30.36 0.13 -0.86
N ILE A 527 -30.75 1.25 -0.24
CA ILE A 527 -31.45 1.24 1.06
C ILE A 527 -32.74 0.42 0.97
N GLU A 528 -33.56 0.62 -0.06
CA GLU A 528 -34.78 -0.16 -0.29
C GLU A 528 -34.50 -1.65 -0.47
N ILE A 529 -33.47 -2.01 -1.25
CA ILE A 529 -33.11 -3.41 -1.49
C ILE A 529 -32.65 -4.07 -0.19
N LEU A 530 -31.81 -3.39 0.60
CA LEU A 530 -31.34 -3.89 1.91
C LEU A 530 -32.53 -4.12 2.86
N LEU A 531 -33.47 -3.17 2.95
CA LEU A 531 -34.66 -3.30 3.79
C LEU A 531 -35.57 -4.45 3.31
N LYS A 532 -35.82 -4.57 1.99
CA LYS A 532 -36.56 -5.70 1.39
C LYS A 532 -35.90 -7.05 1.69
N CYS A 533 -34.58 -7.07 1.86
CA CYS A 533 -33.79 -8.25 2.23
C CYS A 533 -33.68 -8.49 3.75
N GLY A 534 -34.37 -7.70 4.57
CA GLY A 534 -34.45 -7.92 6.02
C GLY A 534 -33.37 -7.21 6.84
N ALA A 535 -32.77 -6.14 6.32
CA ALA A 535 -31.81 -5.35 7.10
C ALA A 535 -32.52 -4.63 8.27
N GLU A 536 -31.93 -4.71 9.46
CA GLU A 536 -32.48 -4.10 10.68
C GLU A 536 -32.37 -2.57 10.64
N VAL A 537 -33.52 -1.91 10.45
CA VAL A 537 -33.63 -0.45 10.26
C VAL A 537 -33.16 0.35 11.48
N ASN A 538 -33.25 -0.23 12.68
CA ASN A 538 -32.80 0.38 13.93
C ASN A 538 -31.51 -0.25 14.48
N SER A 539 -30.70 -0.84 13.60
CA SER A 539 -29.37 -1.32 13.97
C SER A 539 -28.55 -0.21 14.62
N LEU A 540 -27.67 -0.56 15.56
CA LEU A 540 -26.83 0.39 16.29
C LEU A 540 -25.38 0.28 15.84
N ASP A 541 -24.70 1.43 15.70
CA ASP A 541 -23.25 1.56 15.61
C ASP A 541 -22.58 1.65 17.00
N ASP A 542 -21.27 1.85 17.06
CA ASP A 542 -20.49 1.96 18.30
C ASP A 542 -20.88 3.17 19.19
N LYS A 543 -21.59 4.14 18.62
CA LYS A 543 -22.14 5.33 19.31
C LYS A 543 -23.63 5.19 19.61
N ASN A 544 -24.21 4.01 19.47
CA ASN A 544 -25.65 3.78 19.55
C ASN A 544 -26.47 4.68 18.60
N SER A 545 -25.87 5.13 17.51
CA SER A 545 -26.58 5.84 16.45
C SER A 545 -27.23 4.81 15.53
N THR A 546 -28.44 5.11 15.06
CA THR A 546 -29.14 4.30 14.05
C THR A 546 -28.81 4.80 12.63
N PRO A 547 -29.12 4.06 11.55
CA PRO A 547 -28.99 4.58 10.20
C PRO A 547 -29.72 5.91 10.00
N LEU A 548 -30.86 6.11 10.66
CA LEU A 548 -31.58 7.39 10.63
C LEU A 548 -30.79 8.53 11.30
N HIS A 549 -30.09 8.26 12.41
CA HIS A 549 -29.21 9.27 13.03
C HIS A 549 -28.11 9.69 12.06
N ASN A 550 -27.44 8.73 11.42
CA ASN A 550 -26.35 9.01 10.49
C ASN A 550 -26.85 9.74 9.23
N ALA A 551 -27.99 9.32 8.67
CA ALA A 551 -28.61 10.00 7.53
C ALA A 551 -28.88 11.48 7.84
N VAL A 552 -29.49 11.79 8.99
CA VAL A 552 -29.78 13.18 9.41
C VAL A 552 -28.49 13.96 9.74
N LYS A 553 -27.46 13.28 10.21
CA LYS A 553 -26.18 13.91 10.52
C LYS A 553 -25.42 14.32 9.26
N PHE A 554 -25.47 13.50 8.21
CA PHE A 554 -24.67 13.70 7.00
C PHE A 554 -25.36 14.52 5.93
N LEU A 555 -26.68 14.50 5.89
CA LEU A 555 -27.48 15.13 4.83
C LEU A 555 -28.34 16.24 5.42
N THR A 556 -28.54 17.29 4.62
CA THR A 556 -29.54 18.31 4.90
C THR A 556 -30.94 17.75 4.73
N TYR A 557 -31.92 18.39 5.36
CA TYR A 557 -33.32 18.01 5.20
C TYR A 557 -33.80 18.02 3.73
N SER A 558 -33.33 18.97 2.91
CA SER A 558 -33.70 19.04 1.49
C SER A 558 -33.24 17.79 0.74
N GLU A 559 -31.98 17.40 0.92
CA GLU A 559 -31.39 16.21 0.30
C GLU A 559 -32.12 14.93 0.75
N LEU A 560 -32.42 14.82 2.04
CA LEU A 560 -33.17 13.69 2.60
C LEU A 560 -34.59 13.53 2.03
N GLN A 561 -35.23 14.65 1.67
CA GLN A 561 -36.55 14.63 1.06
C GLN A 561 -36.51 14.41 -0.45
N GLU A 562 -35.62 15.10 -1.16
CA GLU A 562 -35.44 14.97 -2.60
C GLU A 562 -35.10 13.53 -2.98
N GLU A 563 -34.23 12.89 -2.20
CA GLU A 563 -33.82 11.49 -2.40
C GLU A 563 -34.79 10.47 -1.78
N GLY A 564 -35.86 10.90 -1.08
CA GLY A 564 -36.85 10.00 -0.47
C GLY A 564 -36.35 9.08 0.66
N ILE A 565 -35.08 9.19 1.07
CA ILE A 565 -34.41 8.33 2.05
C ILE A 565 -35.10 8.38 3.41
N LEU A 566 -35.43 9.58 3.88
CA LEU A 566 -36.04 9.78 5.18
C LEU A 566 -37.41 9.12 5.27
N LYS A 567 -38.23 9.25 4.22
CA LYS A 567 -39.52 8.58 4.14
C LYS A 567 -39.35 7.06 4.10
N CYS A 568 -38.41 6.56 3.30
CA CYS A 568 -38.14 5.12 3.18
C CYS A 568 -37.77 4.48 4.53
N LEU A 569 -36.85 5.08 5.29
CA LEU A 569 -36.47 4.57 6.62
C LEU A 569 -37.65 4.60 7.59
N LEU A 570 -38.43 5.69 7.61
CA LEU A 570 -39.57 5.85 8.51
C LEU A 570 -40.72 4.88 8.20
N ASP A 571 -41.05 4.71 6.92
CA ASP A 571 -42.10 3.80 6.47
C ASP A 571 -41.73 2.32 6.77
N ASN A 572 -40.43 2.02 6.92
CA ASN A 572 -39.91 0.72 7.34
C ASN A 572 -39.68 0.60 8.86
N GLY A 573 -40.10 1.58 9.67
CA GLY A 573 -40.11 1.48 11.13
C GLY A 573 -38.89 2.07 11.85
N ALA A 574 -38.15 2.98 11.22
CA ALA A 574 -37.09 3.71 11.91
C ALA A 574 -37.65 4.57 13.07
N HIS A 575 -37.09 4.40 14.26
CA HIS A 575 -37.46 5.20 15.42
C HIS A 575 -36.81 6.59 15.35
N VAL A 576 -37.65 7.63 15.41
CA VAL A 576 -37.19 9.03 15.45
C VAL A 576 -36.73 9.48 16.84
N ASP A 577 -37.11 8.74 17.88
CA ASP A 577 -37.00 9.11 19.28
C ASP A 577 -36.06 8.19 20.09
N MET A 578 -35.29 7.35 19.42
CA MET A 578 -34.13 6.67 20.02
C MET A 578 -33.03 7.67 20.33
N PHE A 579 -32.30 7.45 21.42
CA PHE A 579 -31.15 8.27 21.81
C PHE A 579 -29.82 7.56 21.51
N ASN A 580 -28.88 8.31 20.94
CA ASN A 580 -27.49 7.87 20.81
C ASN A 580 -26.68 8.14 22.10
N CYS A 581 -25.40 7.77 22.12
CA CYS A 581 -24.52 8.00 23.27
C CYS A 581 -24.27 9.48 23.61
N GLU A 582 -24.55 10.39 22.67
CA GLU A 582 -24.47 11.85 22.86
C GLU A 582 -25.78 12.43 23.43
N GLY A 583 -26.78 11.59 23.74
CA GLY A 583 -28.07 12.02 24.24
C GLY A 583 -28.91 12.76 23.19
N GLN A 584 -28.65 12.52 21.90
CA GLN A 584 -29.39 13.11 20.79
C GLN A 584 -30.29 12.06 20.15
N SER A 585 -31.51 12.47 19.78
CA SER A 585 -32.38 11.68 18.92
C SER A 585 -32.38 12.21 17.50
N ALA A 586 -32.67 11.34 16.52
CA ALA A 586 -32.82 11.74 15.13
C ALA A 586 -33.87 12.85 14.97
N LEU A 587 -34.96 12.82 15.75
CA LEU A 587 -35.94 13.89 15.80
C LEU A 587 -35.31 15.21 16.25
N ALA A 588 -34.51 15.21 17.32
CA ALA A 588 -33.83 16.41 17.81
C ALA A 588 -32.87 17.00 16.75
N LEU A 589 -32.14 16.14 16.04
CA LEU A 589 -31.27 16.55 14.94
C LEU A 589 -32.06 17.17 13.78
N LEU A 590 -33.20 16.57 13.39
CA LEU A 590 -34.11 17.12 12.38
C LEU A 590 -34.70 18.47 12.81
N LYS A 591 -35.00 18.67 14.10
CA LYS A 591 -35.49 19.97 14.61
C LYS A 591 -34.48 21.08 14.36
N ASN A 592 -33.21 20.79 14.57
CA ASN A 592 -32.13 21.76 14.41
C ASN A 592 -31.93 22.18 12.94
N GLN A 593 -32.36 21.36 11.98
CA GLN A 593 -32.30 21.64 10.54
C GLN A 593 -33.58 22.30 9.98
N GLY A 594 -34.60 22.53 10.81
CA GLY A 594 -35.90 23.10 10.42
C GLY A 594 -36.93 22.01 10.08
N LEU A 595 -37.78 21.64 11.05
CA LEU A 595 -38.79 20.56 10.99
C LEU A 595 -39.86 20.75 9.89
N PRO A 596 -40.09 19.73 9.05
CA PRO A 596 -41.34 19.63 8.28
C PRO A 596 -42.05 18.27 8.41
N ILE A 597 -41.53 17.31 9.18
CA ILE A 597 -42.22 16.02 9.42
C ILE A 597 -43.08 16.13 10.67
N CYS A 598 -44.34 15.69 10.58
CA CYS A 598 -45.21 15.47 11.72
C CYS A 598 -44.76 14.21 12.48
N PRO A 599 -44.13 14.30 13.66
CA PRO A 599 -43.60 13.12 14.36
C PRO A 599 -44.71 12.14 14.78
N LEU A 600 -45.95 12.63 14.92
CA LEU A 600 -47.12 11.82 15.29
C LEU A 600 -47.41 10.69 14.29
N ASN A 601 -46.97 10.82 13.04
CA ASN A 601 -47.17 9.78 12.03
C ASN A 601 -46.24 8.57 12.24
N TYR A 602 -45.14 8.76 12.98
CA TYR A 602 -44.04 7.78 13.06
C TYR A 602 -43.66 7.41 14.50
N VAL A 603 -44.21 8.09 15.51
CA VAL A 603 -44.03 7.74 16.92
C VAL A 603 -45.25 6.93 17.39
N THR A 604 -45.00 5.67 17.76
CA THR A 604 -46.08 4.80 18.26
C THR A 604 -46.43 5.12 19.71
N LEU A 605 -47.64 4.74 20.15
CA LEU A 605 -48.04 4.87 21.56
C LEU A 605 -47.05 4.15 22.49
N ARG A 606 -46.49 3.02 22.07
CA ARG A 606 -45.47 2.28 22.82
C ARG A 606 -44.20 3.11 23.06
N CYS A 607 -43.75 3.85 22.05
CA CYS A 607 -42.60 4.75 22.15
C CYS A 607 -42.91 5.91 23.10
N LEU A 608 -44.10 6.54 22.98
CA LEU A 608 -44.54 7.59 23.88
C LEU A 608 -44.61 7.14 25.34
N SER A 609 -45.13 5.93 25.59
CA SER A 609 -45.18 5.34 26.93
C SER A 609 -43.78 5.10 27.50
N ALA A 610 -42.87 4.52 26.72
CA ALA A 610 -41.49 4.30 27.13
C ALA A 610 -40.77 5.63 27.43
N ALA A 611 -40.87 6.60 26.53
CA ALA A 611 -40.30 7.94 26.73
C ALA A 611 -40.87 8.64 27.97
N ALA A 612 -42.16 8.46 28.27
CA ALA A 612 -42.77 9.00 29.49
C ALA A 612 -42.22 8.35 30.76
N VAL A 613 -42.06 7.02 30.76
CA VAL A 613 -41.46 6.25 31.87
C VAL A 613 -40.05 6.74 32.17
N VAL A 614 -39.20 6.83 31.14
CA VAL A 614 -37.84 7.34 31.24
C VAL A 614 -37.82 8.79 31.74
N LYS A 615 -38.60 9.68 31.10
CA LYS A 615 -38.62 11.11 31.43
C LYS A 615 -39.05 11.36 32.88
N ALA A 616 -39.97 10.53 33.40
CA ALA A 616 -40.44 10.59 34.77
C ALA A 616 -39.54 9.84 35.77
N ARG A 617 -38.45 9.19 35.31
CA ARG A 617 -37.52 8.39 36.12
C ARG A 617 -38.23 7.32 36.96
N ILE A 618 -39.26 6.71 36.38
CA ILE A 618 -40.03 5.64 37.02
C ILE A 618 -39.17 4.36 36.98
N PRO A 619 -38.93 3.67 38.11
CA PRO A 619 -38.27 2.36 38.08
C PRO A 619 -39.16 1.37 37.33
N PHE A 620 -38.60 0.62 36.37
CA PHE A 620 -39.38 -0.27 35.50
C PHE A 620 -38.78 -1.66 35.32
N GLU A 621 -37.53 -1.89 35.73
CA GLU A 621 -36.80 -3.13 35.43
C GLU A 621 -37.40 -4.38 36.10
N GLU A 622 -38.06 -4.21 37.24
CA GLU A 622 -38.75 -5.30 37.96
C GLU A 622 -40.25 -5.40 37.60
N ASP A 623 -40.80 -4.36 36.97
CA ASP A 623 -42.24 -4.20 36.74
C ASP A 623 -42.69 -4.56 35.31
N ILE A 624 -41.75 -4.68 34.37
CA ILE A 624 -42.04 -5.04 32.97
C ILE A 624 -41.33 -6.33 32.55
N PRO A 625 -41.86 -7.06 31.55
CA PRO A 625 -41.17 -8.20 30.97
C PRO A 625 -39.74 -7.85 30.55
N ILE A 626 -38.78 -8.74 30.86
CA ILE A 626 -37.35 -8.57 30.56
C ILE A 626 -37.11 -8.16 29.09
N ALA A 627 -37.90 -8.71 28.16
CA ALA A 627 -37.82 -8.39 26.74
C ALA A 627 -38.16 -6.91 26.39
N LEU A 628 -38.90 -6.20 27.23
CA LEU A 628 -39.25 -4.78 27.04
C LEU A 628 -38.26 -3.82 27.70
N ILE A 629 -37.36 -4.31 28.56
CA ILE A 629 -36.36 -3.48 29.23
C ILE A 629 -35.45 -2.76 28.22
N PRO A 630 -34.86 -3.43 27.20
CA PRO A 630 -34.04 -2.74 26.20
C PRO A 630 -34.85 -1.68 25.42
N PHE A 631 -36.11 -1.98 25.12
CA PHE A 631 -37.01 -1.07 24.41
C PHE A 631 -37.31 0.19 25.23
N VAL A 632 -37.51 0.10 26.56
CA VAL A 632 -37.70 1.31 27.38
C VAL A 632 -36.39 2.08 27.49
N LYS A 633 -35.26 1.39 27.66
CA LYS A 633 -33.94 2.02 27.78
C LYS A 633 -33.51 2.82 26.56
N MET A 634 -33.83 2.40 25.34
CA MET A 634 -33.45 3.14 24.12
C MET A 634 -34.12 4.53 23.98
N HIS A 635 -35.17 4.81 24.76
CA HIS A 635 -35.83 6.11 24.82
C HIS A 635 -35.28 7.02 25.94
N GLY A 636 -34.14 6.67 26.53
CA GLY A 636 -33.50 7.39 27.64
C GLY A 636 -31.99 7.35 27.64
N MET A 637 -31.39 8.27 28.42
CA MET A 637 -29.98 8.20 28.82
C MET A 637 -29.79 7.31 30.02
#